data_AF-A0ABD2ZS03-F1
#
_entry.id   AF-A0ABD2ZS03-F1
#
_cell.length_a   1.000
_cell.length_b   1.000
_cell.length_c   1.000
_cell.angle_alpha   90.00
_cell.angle_beta   90.00
_cell.angle_gamma   90.00
#
_symmetry.space_group_name_H-M   'P 1'
#
loop_
_entity.id
_entity.type
_entity.pdbx_description
1 polymer ?
#
loop_
_entity_poly.entity_id
_entity_poly.type
_entity_poly.pdbx_seq_one_letter_code
_entity_poly.pdbx_strand_id
1 'polypeptide(L)'
;MMSRYILFFCCLLCYLNFDNRLINANPIGQNCVSSSTYNPNTTTGSTYRTNLNFLLSTLSSNASRATANGFYNFTAGNDPSNTVYGLFMCRGDVNTDVCARCVENASTEIVQKCVDQKTATIWYDECLLRYSNQSIFSRTDTSFPLFLSNTQDVTDPGLFGEVLGNLMDEIASKAANDVSGKKFAVQEANFSTFERKLYGLGQCTPDLSSSDCDTCLRSAISNIPTCCNNRRGGRVIFPSCIIWYETTRFYNVVTPSPEPTPTLPPPSTARSNGDGGISTRTVVAIIVPIFIAIVLIVVAFCIARRSRKRSGVIIVETSGVTEISTIESLQYNLSEIRAATDNFAIGNKIGEGGFGPVFKGTLPNGQEIAVKRLSRTSAQGAEEFKNEIALVANLQHRNLVRILGFCLEGEEKILIYEFVKNKSLDYFLFEPEKQTLLDWSRRYKIIEGIARGLLYLHEDSRLRIVHRDLKASNVLLDRNMNPKIADFGMARLFGVDQSQENTNRIAGTFGYMAPEYALHGLFSIKSDVFSFGVLILEIVSGKKSNGFYQAHGSDDLLGYAWRQWRDGTPLAVVDPSMGDSYAKNEVIRSIQIGLLCVQEVVEQRPTMATVFLMLNSYSLTLQVPNPPAFFGRSRTES
;
A
#
# COMPACT_ATOMS: atom_id res chain seq x y z
N MET A 1 -26.25 -37.94 6.51
CA MET A 1 -26.71 -36.53 6.68
C MET A 1 -25.59 -35.55 7.04
N MET A 2 -24.54 -35.95 7.78
CA MET A 2 -23.43 -35.06 8.21
C MET A 2 -22.54 -34.51 7.08
N SER A 3 -22.38 -35.22 5.95
CA SER A 3 -21.50 -34.79 4.84
C SER A 3 -22.04 -33.61 4.03
N ARG A 4 -23.35 -33.34 4.08
CA ARG A 4 -23.97 -32.19 3.36
C ARG A 4 -23.86 -30.87 4.14
N TYR A 5 -23.79 -30.94 5.47
CA TYR A 5 -23.63 -29.75 6.31
C TYR A 5 -22.19 -29.21 6.31
N ILE A 6 -21.19 -30.09 6.15
CA ILE A 6 -19.78 -29.70 6.08
C ILE A 6 -19.47 -28.99 4.76
N LEU A 7 -20.03 -29.45 3.62
CA LEU A 7 -19.89 -28.73 2.35
C LEU A 7 -20.57 -27.34 2.39
N PHE A 8 -21.71 -27.23 3.08
CA PHE A 8 -22.41 -25.95 3.24
C PHE A 8 -21.63 -24.97 4.13
N PHE A 9 -20.94 -25.48 5.16
CA PHE A 9 -20.10 -24.67 6.05
C PHE A 9 -18.76 -24.27 5.41
N CYS A 10 -18.16 -25.14 4.60
CA CYS A 10 -16.95 -24.82 3.81
C CYS A 10 -17.25 -23.81 2.69
N CYS A 11 -18.42 -23.87 2.05
CA CYS A 11 -18.84 -22.81 1.13
C CYS A 11 -19.07 -21.46 1.86
N LEU A 12 -19.63 -21.46 3.08
CA LEU A 12 -19.79 -20.23 3.87
C LEU A 12 -18.44 -19.62 4.31
N LEU A 13 -17.45 -20.46 4.65
CA LEU A 13 -16.11 -20.02 5.05
C LEU A 13 -15.24 -19.59 3.85
N CYS A 14 -15.50 -20.10 2.65
CA CYS A 14 -14.91 -19.57 1.41
C CYS A 14 -15.60 -18.26 0.96
N TYR A 15 -16.88 -18.05 1.28
CA TYR A 15 -17.57 -16.76 1.03
C TYR A 15 -17.15 -15.65 2.00
N LEU A 16 -16.64 -15.98 3.19
CA LEU A 16 -16.17 -14.99 4.17
C LEU A 16 -14.69 -14.59 3.99
N ASN A 17 -13.99 -15.14 2.99
CA ASN A 17 -12.60 -14.79 2.64
C ASN A 17 -12.46 -14.09 1.28
N PHE A 18 -13.55 -13.60 0.67
CA PHE A 18 -13.47 -12.78 -0.54
C PHE A 18 -13.64 -11.29 -0.26
N ASP A 19 -12.62 -10.52 -0.65
CA ASP A 19 -12.53 -9.06 -0.81
C ASP A 19 -12.77 -8.15 0.41
N ASN A 20 -11.78 -8.09 1.29
CA ASN A 20 -11.39 -6.82 1.92
C ASN A 20 -10.17 -6.24 1.19
N ARG A 21 -10.33 -5.88 -0.09
CA ARG A 21 -9.48 -4.87 -0.70
C ARG A 21 -9.74 -3.57 0.06
N LEU A 22 -8.75 -3.16 0.87
CA LEU A 22 -8.75 -1.86 1.53
C LEU A 22 -8.79 -0.78 0.45
N ILE A 23 -9.83 0.05 0.49
CA ILE A 23 -10.00 1.22 -0.37
C ILE A 23 -8.79 2.13 -0.22
N ASN A 24 -8.28 2.64 -1.35
CA ASN A 24 -7.25 3.65 -1.35
C ASN A 24 -7.77 4.86 -0.57
N ALA A 25 -7.19 5.16 0.61
CA ALA A 25 -7.74 6.13 1.55
C ALA A 25 -7.60 7.60 1.10
N ASN A 26 -7.13 7.86 -0.13
CA ASN A 26 -7.03 9.19 -0.70
C ASN A 26 -7.71 9.21 -2.08
N PRO A 27 -8.44 10.28 -2.43
CA PRO A 27 -9.00 10.44 -3.76
C PRO A 27 -7.89 10.52 -4.81
N ILE A 28 -8.12 9.92 -5.98
CA ILE A 28 -7.22 10.03 -7.14
C ILE A 28 -7.25 11.44 -7.75
N GLY A 29 -8.29 12.22 -7.47
CA GLY A 29 -8.37 13.63 -7.81
C GLY A 29 -9.64 14.27 -7.28
N GLN A 30 -9.69 15.61 -7.34
CA GLN A 30 -10.89 16.38 -7.05
C GLN A 30 -10.96 17.63 -7.93
N ASN A 31 -12.17 18.12 -8.19
CA ASN A 31 -12.42 19.38 -8.86
C ASN A 31 -13.36 20.23 -8.02
N CYS A 32 -12.89 21.42 -7.63
CA CYS A 32 -13.62 22.39 -6.84
C CYS A 32 -13.87 23.63 -7.72
N VAL A 33 -15.11 23.86 -8.17
CA VAL A 33 -15.42 24.92 -9.15
C VAL A 33 -15.52 26.29 -8.47
N SER A 34 -14.40 27.02 -8.43
CA SER A 34 -14.27 28.31 -7.74
C SER A 34 -15.21 29.42 -8.23
N SER A 35 -15.70 29.33 -9.47
CA SER A 35 -16.68 30.27 -10.03
C SER A 35 -18.09 30.10 -9.46
N SER A 36 -18.36 29.03 -8.72
CA SER A 36 -19.66 28.72 -8.13
C SER A 36 -19.50 28.48 -6.62
N THR A 37 -19.61 29.53 -5.81
CA THR A 37 -19.47 29.48 -4.33
C THR A 37 -20.76 29.91 -3.63
N TYR A 38 -20.91 29.54 -2.35
CA TYR A 38 -21.96 30.05 -1.46
C TYR A 38 -21.35 30.61 -0.18
N ASN A 39 -21.94 31.68 0.37
CA ASN A 39 -21.49 32.24 1.64
C ASN A 39 -22.30 31.62 2.80
N PRO A 40 -21.68 30.80 3.66
CA PRO A 40 -22.39 30.11 4.75
C PRO A 40 -22.97 31.04 5.82
N ASN A 41 -22.52 32.30 5.88
CA ASN A 41 -23.00 33.30 6.83
C ASN A 41 -24.31 33.98 6.37
N THR A 42 -24.77 33.70 5.14
CA THR A 42 -26.05 34.20 4.63
C THR A 42 -27.15 33.15 4.82
N THR A 43 -28.40 33.56 4.99
CA THR A 43 -29.55 32.64 5.10
C THR A 43 -29.63 31.67 3.92
N THR A 44 -29.41 32.15 2.70
CA THR A 44 -29.42 31.31 1.50
C THR A 44 -28.26 30.33 1.49
N GLY A 45 -27.05 30.76 1.87
CA GLY A 45 -25.88 29.88 1.90
C GLY A 45 -25.87 28.87 3.05
N SER A 46 -26.40 29.21 4.23
CA SER A 46 -26.60 28.24 5.32
C SER A 46 -27.66 27.19 4.97
N THR A 47 -28.71 27.59 4.24
CA THR A 47 -29.71 26.65 3.70
C THR A 47 -29.11 25.74 2.64
N TYR A 48 -28.31 26.29 1.72
CA TYR A 48 -27.58 25.50 0.72
C TYR A 48 -26.64 24.47 1.38
N ARG A 49 -25.86 24.87 2.38
CA ARG A 49 -25.00 23.98 3.20
C ARG A 49 -25.82 22.83 3.81
N THR A 50 -26.98 23.15 4.38
CA THR A 50 -27.86 22.17 5.00
C THR A 50 -28.39 21.16 3.98
N ASN A 51 -28.84 21.65 2.82
CA ASN A 51 -29.30 20.80 1.72
C ASN A 51 -28.15 19.92 1.17
N LEU A 52 -26.93 20.46 1.05
CA LEU A 52 -25.76 19.70 0.63
C LEU A 52 -25.42 18.58 1.62
N ASN A 53 -25.39 18.86 2.92
CA ASN A 53 -25.15 17.83 3.94
C ASN A 53 -26.23 16.74 3.93
N PHE A 54 -27.50 17.14 3.75
CA PHE A 54 -28.61 16.19 3.63
C PHE A 54 -28.47 15.33 2.36
N LEU A 55 -28.08 15.93 1.24
CA LEU A 55 -27.80 15.21 0.00
C LEU A 55 -26.67 14.19 0.18
N LEU A 56 -25.54 14.57 0.73
CA LEU A 56 -24.36 13.70 0.88
C LEU A 56 -24.61 12.53 1.83
N SER A 57 -25.37 12.76 2.91
CA SER A 57 -25.80 11.68 3.81
C SER A 57 -26.81 10.74 3.15
N THR A 58 -27.69 11.26 2.29
CA THR A 58 -28.62 10.45 1.49
C THR A 58 -27.88 9.60 0.45
N LEU A 59 -26.90 10.17 -0.26
CA LEU A 59 -26.06 9.43 -1.20
C LEU A 59 -25.28 8.30 -0.50
N SER A 60 -24.61 8.60 0.61
CA SER A 60 -23.83 7.62 1.39
C SER A 60 -24.72 6.48 1.93
N SER A 61 -25.86 6.81 2.54
CA SER A 61 -26.78 5.77 3.06
C SER A 61 -27.37 4.89 1.95
N ASN A 62 -27.64 5.44 0.77
CA ASN A 62 -28.09 4.66 -0.39
C ASN A 62 -26.98 3.86 -1.07
N ALA A 63 -25.70 4.14 -0.83
CA ALA A 63 -24.61 3.33 -1.36
C ALA A 63 -24.60 1.92 -0.76
N SER A 64 -24.98 1.78 0.52
CA SER A 64 -25.19 0.46 1.16
C SER A 64 -26.40 -0.31 0.60
N ARG A 65 -27.31 0.40 -0.07
CA ARG A 65 -28.53 -0.13 -0.69
C ARG A 65 -28.47 -0.04 -2.21
N ALA A 66 -27.30 0.29 -2.76
CA ALA A 66 -27.19 0.75 -4.14
C ALA A 66 -27.88 -0.27 -5.04
N THR A 67 -28.70 0.25 -5.94
CA THR A 67 -29.35 -0.53 -6.99
C THR A 67 -28.32 -1.45 -7.65
N ALA A 68 -28.75 -2.58 -8.23
CA ALA A 68 -27.86 -3.62 -8.77
C ALA A 68 -26.74 -3.10 -9.71
N ASN A 69 -26.86 -1.87 -10.21
CA ASN A 69 -25.90 -1.18 -11.07
C ASN A 69 -24.92 -0.19 -10.38
N GLY A 70 -24.92 -0.03 -9.05
CA GLY A 70 -23.88 0.75 -8.34
C GLY A 70 -23.92 2.26 -8.58
N PHE A 71 -25.10 2.83 -8.83
CA PHE A 71 -25.30 4.25 -9.11
C PHE A 71 -26.54 4.77 -8.38
N TYR A 72 -26.50 6.00 -7.90
CA TYR A 72 -27.66 6.67 -7.32
C TYR A 72 -27.54 8.17 -7.50
N ASN A 73 -28.66 8.82 -7.79
CA ASN A 73 -28.76 10.26 -7.88
C ASN A 73 -29.86 10.78 -6.95
N PHE A 74 -29.70 12.01 -6.48
CA PHE A 74 -30.62 12.64 -5.53
C PHE A 74 -30.61 14.16 -5.67
N THR A 75 -31.76 14.77 -5.39
CA THR A 75 -31.93 16.23 -5.36
C THR A 75 -32.39 16.65 -3.96
N ALA A 76 -31.71 17.63 -3.37
CA ALA A 76 -32.07 18.21 -2.08
C ALA A 76 -32.42 19.70 -2.22
N GLY A 77 -33.49 20.14 -1.57
CA GLY A 77 -33.95 21.54 -1.58
C GLY A 77 -35.06 21.80 -2.60
N ASN A 78 -36.00 22.66 -2.22
CA ASN A 78 -37.22 22.95 -3.00
C ASN A 78 -37.19 24.34 -3.68
N ASP A 79 -36.18 25.17 -3.38
CA ASP A 79 -36.01 26.50 -3.94
C ASP A 79 -34.79 26.51 -4.87
N PRO A 80 -34.92 26.95 -6.15
CA PRO A 80 -33.82 26.97 -7.10
C PRO A 80 -32.54 27.67 -6.61
N SER A 81 -32.66 28.63 -5.68
CA SER A 81 -31.53 29.35 -5.09
C SER A 81 -30.69 28.50 -4.12
N ASN A 82 -31.27 27.41 -3.60
CA ASN A 82 -30.65 26.53 -2.61
C ASN A 82 -30.69 25.02 -2.96
N THR A 83 -31.26 24.65 -4.11
CA THR A 83 -31.28 23.26 -4.58
C THR A 83 -29.89 22.73 -4.90
N VAL A 84 -29.64 21.48 -4.52
CA VAL A 84 -28.41 20.74 -4.78
C VAL A 84 -28.76 19.43 -5.49
N TYR A 85 -28.10 19.17 -6.60
CA TYR A 85 -28.18 17.92 -7.35
C TYR A 85 -26.89 17.13 -7.11
N GLY A 86 -26.98 15.83 -6.93
CA GLY A 86 -25.79 15.03 -6.75
C GLY A 86 -26.00 13.57 -7.07
N LEU A 87 -24.89 12.89 -7.36
CA LEU A 87 -24.86 11.49 -7.72
C LEU A 87 -23.56 10.84 -7.28
N PHE A 88 -23.58 9.52 -7.17
CA PHE A 88 -22.37 8.71 -7.13
C PHE A 88 -22.43 7.61 -8.19
N MET A 89 -21.26 7.16 -8.62
CA MET A 89 -21.09 5.97 -9.46
C MET A 89 -19.95 5.13 -8.90
N CYS A 90 -20.21 3.86 -8.63
CA CYS A 90 -19.18 2.89 -8.27
C CYS A 90 -18.68 2.13 -9.50
N ARG A 91 -17.43 1.68 -9.45
CA ARG A 91 -16.84 0.91 -10.54
C ARG A 91 -17.59 -0.41 -10.74
N GLY A 92 -17.81 -0.81 -11.99
CA GLY A 92 -18.71 -1.93 -12.30
C GLY A 92 -18.32 -3.29 -11.70
N ASP A 93 -17.04 -3.49 -11.36
CA ASP A 93 -16.44 -4.70 -10.80
C ASP A 93 -16.31 -4.70 -9.26
N VAL A 94 -16.68 -3.61 -8.57
CA VAL A 94 -16.63 -3.55 -7.10
C VAL A 94 -17.92 -4.05 -6.47
N ASN A 95 -17.80 -4.70 -5.29
CA ASN A 95 -18.96 -5.16 -4.53
C ASN A 95 -19.62 -4.01 -3.75
N THR A 96 -20.84 -4.25 -3.24
CA THR A 96 -21.65 -3.24 -2.55
C THR A 96 -20.96 -2.67 -1.31
N ASP A 97 -20.20 -3.47 -0.56
CA ASP A 97 -19.50 -3.02 0.65
C ASP A 97 -18.33 -2.07 0.32
N VAL A 98 -17.57 -2.38 -0.73
CA VAL A 98 -16.50 -1.51 -1.25
C VAL A 98 -17.09 -0.21 -1.80
N CYS A 99 -18.18 -0.31 -2.56
CA CYS A 99 -18.91 0.85 -3.05
C CYS A 99 -19.41 1.74 -1.91
N ALA A 100 -20.07 1.16 -0.90
CA ALA A 100 -20.63 1.89 0.24
C ALA A 100 -19.56 2.67 1.02
N ARG A 101 -18.44 2.02 1.36
CA ARG A 101 -17.33 2.68 2.05
C ARG A 101 -16.68 3.77 1.20
N CYS A 102 -16.54 3.55 -0.11
CA CYS A 102 -15.97 4.56 -1.00
C CYS A 102 -16.85 5.82 -1.06
N VAL A 103 -18.17 5.64 -1.20
CA VAL A 103 -19.12 6.76 -1.24
C VAL A 103 -19.18 7.47 0.12
N GLU A 104 -19.10 6.74 1.23
CA GLU A 104 -19.03 7.34 2.58
C GLU A 104 -17.80 8.25 2.75
N ASN A 105 -16.62 7.76 2.33
CA ASN A 105 -15.39 8.56 2.34
C ASN A 105 -15.51 9.77 1.42
N ALA A 106 -15.99 9.56 0.18
CA ALA A 106 -16.18 10.62 -0.80
C ALA A 106 -17.15 11.72 -0.30
N SER A 107 -18.27 11.33 0.31
CA SER A 107 -19.23 12.26 0.92
C SER A 107 -18.62 13.10 2.05
N THR A 108 -17.71 12.51 2.82
CA THR A 108 -17.05 13.21 3.94
C THR A 108 -15.93 14.13 3.45
N GLU A 109 -15.10 13.66 2.53
CA GLU A 109 -13.91 14.40 2.08
C GLU A 109 -14.22 15.52 1.11
N ILE A 110 -15.26 15.40 0.27
CA ILE A 110 -15.56 16.41 -0.75
C ILE A 110 -15.87 17.78 -0.13
N VAL A 111 -16.53 17.81 1.03
CA VAL A 111 -16.84 19.07 1.75
C VAL A 111 -15.65 19.62 2.54
N GLN A 112 -14.70 18.75 2.92
CA GLN A 112 -13.45 19.18 3.56
C GLN A 112 -12.49 19.80 2.55
N LYS A 113 -12.45 19.25 1.33
CA LYS A 113 -11.54 19.68 0.25
C LYS A 113 -12.11 20.83 -0.58
N CYS A 114 -13.41 20.79 -0.91
CA CYS A 114 -14.10 21.84 -1.68
C CYS A 114 -14.94 22.73 -0.78
N VAL A 115 -14.27 23.47 0.10
CA VAL A 115 -14.93 24.37 1.07
C VAL A 115 -15.76 25.43 0.33
N ASP A 116 -17.02 25.55 0.73
CA ASP A 116 -17.99 26.56 0.28
C ASP A 116 -18.26 26.58 -1.24
N GLN A 117 -17.97 25.49 -1.95
CA GLN A 117 -18.26 25.33 -3.38
C GLN A 117 -19.66 24.78 -3.61
N LYS A 118 -20.35 25.33 -4.62
CA LYS A 118 -21.67 24.88 -5.11
C LYS A 118 -21.58 23.78 -6.16
N THR A 119 -20.41 23.56 -6.75
CA THR A 119 -20.17 22.44 -7.68
C THR A 119 -18.83 21.81 -7.37
N ALA A 120 -18.82 20.49 -7.17
CA ALA A 120 -17.60 19.74 -6.94
C ALA A 120 -17.74 18.29 -7.40
N THR A 121 -16.59 17.71 -7.76
CA THR A 121 -16.44 16.30 -8.09
C THR A 121 -15.23 15.74 -7.35
N ILE A 122 -15.34 14.54 -6.80
CA ILE A 122 -14.23 13.78 -6.20
C ILE A 122 -14.18 12.39 -6.83
N TRP A 123 -12.97 11.93 -7.16
CA TRP A 123 -12.74 10.64 -7.79
C TRP A 123 -11.88 9.77 -6.86
N TYR A 124 -12.25 8.50 -6.76
CA TYR A 124 -11.49 7.40 -6.16
C TYR A 124 -11.26 6.32 -7.21
N ASP A 125 -10.42 5.33 -6.90
CA ASP A 125 -10.27 4.16 -7.76
C ASP A 125 -11.60 3.37 -7.86
N GLU A 126 -12.37 3.30 -6.77
CA GLU A 126 -13.58 2.47 -6.66
C GLU A 126 -14.89 3.21 -6.93
N CYS A 127 -14.91 4.54 -6.79
CA CYS A 127 -16.12 5.33 -7.00
C CYS A 127 -15.83 6.79 -7.37
N LEU A 128 -16.87 7.46 -7.85
CA LEU A 128 -16.95 8.89 -8.14
C LEU A 128 -18.14 9.45 -7.37
N LEU A 129 -18.00 10.64 -6.79
CA LEU A 129 -19.12 11.42 -6.24
C LEU A 129 -19.04 12.86 -6.76
N ARG A 130 -20.18 13.41 -7.18
CA ARG A 130 -20.28 14.81 -7.63
C ARG A 130 -21.59 15.45 -7.21
N TYR A 131 -21.53 16.76 -6.96
CA TYR A 131 -22.70 17.59 -6.72
C TYR A 131 -22.62 18.92 -7.46
N SER A 132 -23.76 19.54 -7.70
CA SER A 132 -23.87 20.85 -8.34
C SER A 132 -25.14 21.59 -7.92
N ASN A 133 -25.14 22.93 -8.05
CA ASN A 133 -26.32 23.77 -7.98
C ASN A 133 -27.14 23.78 -9.29
N GLN A 134 -26.72 23.04 -10.31
CA GLN A 134 -27.47 22.80 -11.54
C GLN A 134 -27.71 21.32 -11.73
N SER A 135 -28.76 20.95 -12.47
CA SER A 135 -29.02 19.54 -12.76
C SER A 135 -27.92 18.96 -13.65
N ILE A 136 -27.33 17.86 -13.17
CA ILE A 136 -26.23 17.13 -13.79
C ILE A 136 -26.66 15.73 -14.29
N PHE A 137 -27.95 15.41 -14.20
CA PHE A 137 -28.47 14.08 -14.55
C PHE A 137 -28.72 13.93 -16.04
N SER A 138 -28.44 12.75 -16.57
CA SER A 138 -28.64 12.37 -17.97
C SER A 138 -28.01 13.36 -18.96
N ARG A 139 -26.84 13.91 -18.59
CA ARG A 139 -26.08 14.87 -19.39
C ARG A 139 -24.62 14.47 -19.42
N THR A 140 -24.07 14.41 -20.63
CA THR A 140 -22.64 14.16 -20.83
C THR A 140 -21.82 15.36 -20.39
N ASP A 141 -20.84 15.10 -19.52
CA ASP A 141 -19.92 16.08 -18.98
C ASP A 141 -18.49 15.56 -19.13
N THR A 142 -17.77 16.15 -20.08
CA THR A 142 -16.34 15.89 -20.37
C THR A 142 -15.45 17.03 -19.89
N SER A 143 -15.97 17.90 -19.00
CA SER A 143 -15.18 19.01 -18.45
C SER A 143 -14.14 18.51 -17.45
N PHE A 144 -13.02 19.24 -17.33
CA PHE A 144 -11.94 18.94 -16.40
C PHE A 144 -11.44 17.48 -16.46
N PRO A 145 -10.91 17.01 -17.62
CA PRO A 145 -10.31 15.68 -17.69
C PRO A 145 -9.20 15.51 -16.66
N LEU A 146 -9.24 14.40 -15.93
CA LEU A 146 -8.10 13.92 -15.17
C LEU A 146 -7.37 12.87 -16.00
N PHE A 147 -6.07 13.11 -16.20
CA PHE A 147 -5.17 12.22 -16.91
C PHE A 147 -4.21 11.56 -15.93
N LEU A 148 -4.13 10.24 -15.97
CA LEU A 148 -3.14 9.47 -15.22
C LEU A 148 -2.47 8.54 -16.21
N SER A 149 -1.15 8.60 -16.34
CA SER A 149 -0.42 7.73 -17.25
C SER A 149 0.68 6.99 -16.51
N ASN A 150 0.94 5.77 -16.96
CA ASN A 150 2.08 5.02 -16.52
C ASN A 150 3.36 5.75 -16.97
N THR A 151 4.35 5.87 -16.10
CA THR A 151 5.62 6.54 -16.43
C THR A 151 6.50 5.74 -17.39
N GLN A 152 6.16 4.46 -17.62
CA GLN A 152 6.89 3.56 -18.49
C GLN A 152 6.27 3.47 -19.88
N ASP A 153 7.12 3.38 -20.89
CA ASP A 153 6.73 3.17 -22.27
C ASP A 153 6.60 1.68 -22.59
N VAL A 154 5.76 1.36 -23.57
CA VAL A 154 5.63 0.01 -24.12
C VAL A 154 6.84 -0.37 -24.96
N THR A 155 7.15 -1.66 -25.03
CA THR A 155 8.33 -2.15 -25.77
C THR A 155 8.18 -2.07 -27.29
N ASP A 156 6.95 -2.10 -27.81
CA ASP A 156 6.64 -1.99 -29.24
C ASP A 156 5.50 -0.97 -29.47
N PRO A 157 5.84 0.33 -29.58
CA PRO A 157 4.85 1.41 -29.74
C PRO A 157 3.93 1.25 -30.96
N GLY A 158 4.43 0.70 -32.06
CA GLY A 158 3.68 0.59 -33.32
C GLY A 158 2.56 -0.43 -33.23
N LEU A 159 2.89 -1.65 -32.77
CA LEU A 159 1.89 -2.70 -32.54
C LEU A 159 0.92 -2.31 -31.40
N PHE A 160 1.43 -1.57 -30.41
CA PHE A 160 0.64 -1.23 -29.22
C PHE A 160 -0.52 -0.30 -29.54
N GLY A 161 -0.29 0.74 -30.36
CA GLY A 161 -1.32 1.71 -30.71
C GLY A 161 -2.52 1.05 -31.39
N GLU A 162 -2.28 0.10 -32.31
CA GLU A 162 -3.33 -0.65 -33.01
C GLU A 162 -4.12 -1.56 -32.06
N VAL A 163 -3.42 -2.35 -31.23
CA VAL A 163 -4.05 -3.26 -30.27
C VAL A 163 -4.85 -2.48 -29.22
N LEU A 164 -4.30 -1.38 -28.70
CA LEU A 164 -4.97 -0.52 -27.73
C LEU A 164 -6.21 0.15 -28.34
N GLY A 165 -6.12 0.69 -29.56
CA GLY A 165 -7.24 1.33 -30.25
C GLY A 165 -8.41 0.36 -30.42
N ASN A 166 -8.15 -0.81 -30.99
CA ASN A 166 -9.16 -1.86 -31.18
C ASN A 166 -9.79 -2.32 -29.86
N LEU A 167 -8.96 -2.52 -28.83
CA LEU A 167 -9.41 -2.91 -27.49
C LEU A 167 -10.36 -1.87 -26.89
N MET A 168 -9.99 -0.58 -26.96
CA MET A 168 -10.78 0.50 -26.40
C MET A 168 -12.07 0.74 -27.17
N ASP A 169 -12.07 0.60 -28.49
CA ASP A 169 -13.28 0.72 -29.32
C ASP A 169 -14.30 -0.38 -29.00
N GLU A 170 -13.83 -1.61 -28.81
CA GLU A 170 -14.69 -2.73 -28.41
C GLU A 170 -15.27 -2.51 -27.01
N ILE A 171 -14.46 -2.04 -26.07
CA ILE A 171 -14.89 -1.68 -24.71
C ILE A 171 -15.94 -0.57 -24.75
N ALA A 172 -15.75 0.49 -25.55
CA ALA A 172 -16.70 1.59 -25.66
C ALA A 172 -18.07 1.10 -26.13
N SER A 173 -18.09 0.27 -27.18
CA SER A 173 -19.32 -0.32 -27.70
C SER A 173 -20.01 -1.23 -26.67
N LYS A 174 -19.25 -2.10 -25.99
CA LYS A 174 -19.78 -3.02 -24.97
C LYS A 174 -20.33 -2.27 -23.75
N ALA A 175 -19.61 -1.27 -23.25
CA ALA A 175 -20.03 -0.48 -22.10
C ALA A 175 -21.30 0.33 -22.41
N ALA A 176 -21.36 0.96 -23.59
CA ALA A 176 -22.52 1.71 -24.03
C ALA A 176 -23.79 0.84 -24.14
N ASN A 177 -23.63 -0.41 -24.57
CA ASN A 177 -24.72 -1.37 -24.80
C ASN A 177 -24.90 -2.39 -23.69
N ASP A 178 -24.28 -2.18 -22.53
CA ASP A 178 -24.38 -3.08 -21.37
C ASP A 178 -25.84 -3.21 -20.87
N VAL A 179 -26.32 -4.45 -20.83
CA VAL A 179 -27.68 -4.81 -20.41
C VAL A 179 -27.85 -4.85 -18.90
N SER A 180 -26.76 -4.91 -18.12
CA SER A 180 -26.83 -4.89 -16.66
C SER A 180 -27.17 -3.49 -16.11
N GLY A 181 -27.08 -2.47 -16.95
CA GLY A 181 -27.32 -1.08 -16.58
C GLY A 181 -26.18 -0.44 -15.80
N LYS A 182 -25.02 -1.10 -15.68
CA LYS A 182 -23.79 -0.54 -15.10
C LYS A 182 -23.03 0.35 -16.07
N LYS A 183 -23.33 0.23 -17.37
CA LYS A 183 -22.64 0.91 -18.47
C LYS A 183 -21.13 0.66 -18.40
N PHE A 184 -20.76 -0.59 -18.15
CA PHE A 184 -19.40 -1.03 -17.80
C PHE A 184 -18.96 -2.18 -18.71
N ALA A 185 -17.71 -2.13 -19.18
CA ALA A 185 -17.10 -3.24 -19.87
C ALA A 185 -15.60 -3.35 -19.56
N VAL A 186 -15.10 -4.59 -19.61
CA VAL A 186 -13.69 -4.92 -19.53
C VAL A 186 -13.32 -5.88 -20.64
N GLN A 187 -12.09 -5.83 -21.11
CA GLN A 187 -11.59 -6.70 -22.17
C GLN A 187 -10.07 -6.89 -22.01
N GLU A 188 -9.55 -8.01 -22.52
CA GLU A 188 -8.13 -8.28 -22.61
C GLU A 188 -7.72 -8.64 -24.04
N ALA A 189 -6.54 -8.21 -24.48
CA ALA A 189 -5.96 -8.53 -25.78
C ALA A 189 -4.52 -9.00 -25.62
N ASN A 190 -4.06 -9.88 -26.50
CA ASN A 190 -2.65 -10.29 -26.54
C ASN A 190 -1.83 -9.23 -27.28
N PHE A 191 -0.68 -8.83 -26.71
CA PHE A 191 0.12 -7.74 -27.24
C PHE A 191 1.55 -8.17 -27.65
N SER A 192 2.37 -8.73 -26.75
CA SER A 192 3.75 -9.13 -27.12
C SER A 192 4.25 -10.39 -26.40
N THR A 193 5.43 -10.88 -26.79
CA THR A 193 6.11 -12.05 -26.21
C THR A 193 6.57 -11.85 -24.76
N PHE A 194 6.85 -10.61 -24.36
CA PHE A 194 7.26 -10.23 -22.99
C PHE A 194 6.11 -9.62 -22.18
N GLU A 195 5.26 -8.81 -22.80
CA GLU A 195 4.03 -8.23 -22.23
C GLU A 195 2.82 -8.98 -22.80
N ARG A 196 2.52 -10.14 -22.21
CA ARG A 196 1.60 -11.12 -22.79
C ARG A 196 0.18 -10.61 -23.01
N LYS A 197 -0.29 -9.63 -22.23
CA LYS A 197 -1.67 -9.13 -22.28
C LYS A 197 -1.78 -7.64 -21.98
N LEU A 198 -2.69 -6.98 -22.69
CA LEU A 198 -3.19 -5.65 -22.43
C LEU A 198 -4.62 -5.78 -21.87
N TYR A 199 -4.89 -5.09 -20.77
CA TYR A 199 -6.20 -5.10 -20.10
C TYR A 199 -6.82 -3.72 -20.22
N GLY A 200 -8.12 -3.67 -20.49
CA GLY A 200 -8.87 -2.44 -20.66
C GLY A 200 -10.19 -2.45 -19.92
N LEU A 201 -10.63 -1.26 -19.53
CA LEU A 201 -11.90 -0.98 -18.86
C LEU A 201 -12.50 0.32 -19.39
N GLY A 202 -13.81 0.36 -19.53
CA GLY A 202 -14.58 1.55 -19.88
C GLY A 202 -15.89 1.59 -19.10
N GLN A 203 -16.26 2.75 -18.58
CA GLN A 203 -17.50 2.94 -17.84
C GLN A 203 -18.10 4.33 -18.02
N CYS A 204 -19.42 4.42 -18.09
CA CYS A 204 -20.17 5.68 -18.05
C CYS A 204 -21.10 5.75 -16.85
N THR A 205 -21.58 6.95 -16.49
CA THR A 205 -22.67 7.07 -15.51
C THR A 205 -23.95 6.39 -16.04
N PRO A 206 -24.58 5.48 -15.27
CA PRO A 206 -25.75 4.73 -15.70
C PRO A 206 -26.98 5.52 -16.16
N ASP A 207 -27.07 6.80 -15.84
CA ASP A 207 -28.15 7.70 -16.25
C ASP A 207 -28.02 8.22 -17.69
N LEU A 208 -26.92 7.91 -18.38
CA LEU A 208 -26.71 8.27 -19.78
C LEU A 208 -27.35 7.28 -20.75
N SER A 209 -27.81 7.81 -21.89
CA SER A 209 -28.23 6.97 -23.02
C SER A 209 -27.04 6.16 -23.58
N SER A 210 -27.30 5.08 -24.32
CA SER A 210 -26.22 4.32 -24.98
C SER A 210 -25.42 5.20 -25.95
N SER A 211 -26.07 6.11 -26.65
CA SER A 211 -25.42 7.06 -27.57
C SER A 211 -24.51 8.05 -26.84
N ASP A 212 -24.99 8.60 -25.72
CA ASP A 212 -24.23 9.56 -24.91
C ASP A 212 -23.03 8.90 -24.23
N CYS A 213 -23.21 7.66 -23.75
CA CYS A 213 -22.12 6.88 -23.18
C CYS A 213 -21.05 6.54 -24.22
N ASP A 214 -21.43 6.05 -25.40
CA ASP A 214 -20.48 5.77 -26.50
C ASP A 214 -19.72 7.05 -26.90
N THR A 215 -20.43 8.17 -27.03
CA THR A 215 -19.82 9.48 -27.34
C THR A 215 -18.81 9.91 -26.27
N CYS A 216 -19.15 9.76 -24.98
CA CYS A 216 -18.26 10.10 -23.87
C CYS A 216 -17.00 9.23 -23.89
N LEU A 217 -17.15 7.91 -24.02
CA LEU A 217 -16.01 6.99 -24.05
C LEU A 217 -15.12 7.23 -25.27
N ARG A 218 -15.69 7.48 -26.46
CA ARG A 218 -14.91 7.84 -27.66
C ARG A 218 -14.16 9.16 -27.49
N SER A 219 -14.76 10.14 -26.81
CA SER A 219 -14.07 11.38 -26.45
C SER A 219 -12.92 11.11 -25.48
N ALA A 220 -13.07 10.18 -24.55
CA ALA A 220 -11.99 9.80 -23.64
C ALA A 220 -10.86 9.07 -24.40
N ILE A 221 -11.20 8.18 -25.32
CA ILE A 221 -10.25 7.45 -26.19
C ILE A 221 -9.44 8.41 -27.07
N SER A 222 -10.08 9.44 -27.63
CA SER A 222 -9.38 10.42 -28.48
C SER A 222 -8.33 11.26 -27.72
N ASN A 223 -8.34 11.24 -26.38
CA ASN A 223 -7.33 11.90 -25.56
C ASN A 223 -6.10 11.01 -25.28
N ILE A 224 -6.16 9.69 -25.53
CA ILE A 224 -5.04 8.76 -25.29
C ILE A 224 -3.74 9.22 -25.99
N PRO A 225 -3.76 9.63 -27.28
CA PRO A 225 -2.53 10.06 -27.96
C PRO A 225 -1.88 11.31 -27.35
N THR A 226 -2.63 12.10 -26.58
CA THR A 226 -2.13 13.32 -25.94
C THR A 226 -1.71 13.08 -24.50
N CYS A 227 -2.50 12.32 -23.73
CA CYS A 227 -2.24 12.11 -22.29
C CYS A 227 -1.21 11.01 -22.01
N CYS A 228 -1.20 9.98 -22.87
CA CYS A 228 -0.77 8.65 -22.49
C CYS A 228 -0.06 7.93 -23.66
N ASN A 229 0.46 8.71 -24.62
CA ASN A 229 1.09 8.18 -25.83
C ASN A 229 2.22 7.18 -25.50
N ASN A 230 2.14 6.00 -26.12
CA ASN A 230 3.10 4.90 -25.94
C ASN A 230 3.33 4.44 -24.49
N ARG A 231 2.47 4.84 -23.55
CA ARG A 231 2.59 4.42 -22.14
C ARG A 231 2.00 3.03 -21.95
N ARG A 232 2.60 2.23 -21.06
CA ARG A 232 2.08 0.90 -20.65
C ARG A 232 0.68 0.95 -20.04
N GLY A 233 0.26 2.14 -19.64
CA GLY A 233 -1.00 2.39 -18.98
C GLY A 233 -1.46 3.82 -19.09
N GLY A 234 -2.77 4.00 -19.08
CA GLY A 234 -3.39 5.30 -19.21
C GLY A 234 -4.82 5.30 -18.70
N ARG A 235 -5.19 6.40 -18.03
CA ARG A 235 -6.55 6.71 -17.61
C ARG A 235 -6.94 8.08 -18.10
N VAL A 236 -8.11 8.13 -18.71
CA VAL A 236 -8.80 9.38 -19.03
C VAL A 236 -10.12 9.36 -18.28
N ILE A 237 -10.27 10.31 -17.36
CA ILE A 237 -11.39 10.34 -16.43
C ILE A 237 -12.14 11.65 -16.63
N PHE A 238 -13.39 11.54 -17.04
CA PHE A 238 -14.36 12.62 -17.09
C PHE A 238 -15.38 12.50 -15.95
N PRO A 239 -16.11 13.58 -15.64
CA PRO A 239 -17.25 13.52 -14.74
C PRO A 239 -18.37 12.54 -15.15
N SER A 240 -18.46 12.18 -16.43
CA SER A 240 -19.49 11.28 -16.98
C SER A 240 -18.99 9.91 -17.43
N CYS A 241 -17.69 9.71 -17.65
CA CYS A 241 -17.15 8.42 -18.07
C CYS A 241 -15.65 8.29 -17.79
N ILE A 242 -15.16 7.07 -17.84
CA ILE A 242 -13.75 6.72 -17.62
C ILE A 242 -13.32 5.65 -18.62
N ILE A 243 -12.11 5.79 -19.13
CA ILE A 243 -11.35 4.68 -19.72
C ILE A 243 -10.08 4.44 -18.93
N TRP A 244 -9.67 3.18 -18.84
CA TRP A 244 -8.43 2.76 -18.21
C TRP A 244 -7.87 1.55 -18.94
N TYR A 245 -6.61 1.60 -19.33
CA TYR A 245 -5.88 0.44 -19.81
C TYR A 245 -4.56 0.26 -19.07
N GLU A 246 -4.10 -0.99 -18.95
CA GLU A 246 -2.83 -1.34 -18.30
C GLU A 246 -2.32 -2.70 -18.81
N THR A 247 -1.00 -2.92 -18.76
CA THR A 247 -0.39 -4.23 -19.09
C THR A 247 -0.53 -5.28 -17.98
N THR A 248 -1.05 -4.90 -16.82
CA THR A 248 -1.38 -5.80 -15.70
C THR A 248 -2.86 -5.72 -15.35
N ARG A 249 -3.51 -6.85 -15.07
CA ARG A 249 -4.94 -6.87 -14.73
C ARG A 249 -5.22 -6.07 -13.44
N PHE A 250 -6.13 -5.10 -13.52
CA PHE A 250 -6.47 -4.20 -12.41
C PHE A 250 -7.94 -4.26 -11.95
N TYR A 251 -8.81 -4.96 -12.70
CA TYR A 251 -10.21 -5.16 -12.35
C TYR A 251 -10.49 -6.59 -11.86
N ASN A 252 -11.58 -6.76 -11.11
CA ASN A 252 -12.05 -8.07 -10.67
C ASN A 252 -12.75 -8.83 -11.80
N VAL A 253 -12.49 -10.15 -11.88
CA VAL A 253 -13.20 -11.01 -12.84
C VAL A 253 -14.48 -11.51 -12.19
N VAL A 254 -15.62 -10.98 -12.62
CA VAL A 254 -16.91 -11.57 -12.29
C VAL A 254 -17.04 -12.83 -13.12
N THR A 255 -16.86 -14.00 -12.49
CA THR A 255 -17.10 -15.28 -13.16
C THR A 255 -18.62 -15.42 -13.30
N PRO A 256 -19.20 -15.55 -14.51
CA PRO A 256 -20.61 -15.90 -14.62
C PRO A 256 -20.81 -17.26 -13.96
N SER A 257 -21.74 -17.35 -13.02
CA SER A 257 -22.22 -18.64 -12.50
C SER A 257 -22.63 -19.50 -13.69
N PRO A 258 -22.26 -20.80 -13.75
CA PRO A 258 -22.65 -21.66 -14.85
C PRO A 258 -24.16 -21.67 -15.00
N GLU A 259 -24.64 -21.45 -16.23
CA GLU A 259 -26.06 -21.55 -16.58
C GLU A 259 -26.62 -22.91 -16.17
N PRO A 260 -27.84 -22.97 -15.61
CA PRO A 260 -28.48 -24.24 -15.32
C PRO A 260 -28.74 -24.98 -16.63
N THR A 261 -28.22 -26.20 -16.73
CA THR A 261 -28.46 -27.15 -17.81
C THR A 261 -29.99 -27.31 -18.02
N PRO A 262 -30.49 -27.39 -19.27
CA PRO A 262 -31.92 -27.57 -19.51
C PRO A 262 -32.38 -28.93 -18.97
N THR A 263 -33.18 -28.88 -17.90
CA THR A 263 -33.84 -30.07 -17.34
C THR A 263 -34.92 -30.57 -18.31
N LEU A 264 -34.79 -31.83 -18.74
CA LEU A 264 -35.85 -32.58 -19.43
C LEU A 264 -37.16 -32.59 -18.61
N PRO A 265 -38.33 -32.61 -19.27
CA PRO A 265 -39.61 -32.62 -18.56
C PRO A 265 -39.83 -33.96 -17.84
N PRO A 266 -40.43 -33.97 -16.63
CA PRO A 266 -40.73 -35.20 -15.93
C PRO A 266 -41.95 -35.91 -16.56
N PRO A 267 -42.02 -37.25 -16.46
CA PRO A 267 -43.20 -37.98 -16.89
C PRO A 267 -44.34 -37.79 -15.89
N SER A 268 -45.54 -37.68 -16.44
CA SER A 268 -46.82 -37.72 -15.75
C SER A 268 -47.04 -39.05 -15.03
N THR A 269 -47.54 -39.00 -13.79
CA THR A 269 -48.45 -39.98 -13.15
C THR A 269 -48.70 -39.49 -11.71
N ALA A 270 -49.90 -39.03 -11.39
CA ALA A 270 -51.03 -39.81 -10.86
C ALA A 270 -51.23 -39.50 -9.35
N ARG A 271 -52.47 -39.09 -9.03
CA ARG A 271 -52.97 -38.73 -7.70
C ARG A 271 -52.91 -39.91 -6.74
N SER A 272 -52.64 -39.64 -5.46
CA SER A 272 -53.33 -40.32 -4.35
C SER A 272 -53.52 -39.37 -3.17
N ASN A 273 -54.73 -39.40 -2.61
CA ASN A 273 -55.14 -38.71 -1.39
C ASN A 273 -54.58 -39.45 -0.17
N GLY A 274 -54.23 -38.71 0.90
CA GLY A 274 -53.91 -39.26 2.21
C GLY A 274 -53.91 -38.17 3.28
N ASP A 275 -55.02 -38.11 4.02
CA ASP A 275 -55.29 -37.23 5.16
C ASP A 275 -54.46 -37.65 6.40
N GLY A 276 -54.09 -36.71 7.27
CA GLY A 276 -53.32 -37.00 8.49
C GLY A 276 -52.66 -35.80 9.16
N GLY A 277 -53.45 -34.83 9.64
CA GLY A 277 -52.94 -33.71 10.43
C GLY A 277 -52.48 -34.10 11.85
N ILE A 278 -51.23 -33.79 12.20
CA ILE A 278 -50.68 -33.98 13.55
C ILE A 278 -51.23 -32.90 14.50
N SER A 279 -51.80 -33.31 15.64
CA SER A 279 -52.40 -32.43 16.64
C SER A 279 -51.43 -31.37 17.18
N THR A 280 -51.91 -30.12 17.27
CA THR A 280 -51.21 -28.91 17.73
C THR A 280 -50.50 -29.07 19.08
N ARG A 281 -50.96 -29.99 19.93
CA ARG A 281 -50.38 -30.27 21.25
C ARG A 281 -48.99 -30.93 21.16
N THR A 282 -48.75 -31.75 20.13
CA THR A 282 -47.47 -32.43 19.90
C THR A 282 -46.42 -31.47 19.33
N VAL A 283 -46.85 -30.49 18.54
CA VAL A 283 -45.98 -29.44 17.96
C VAL A 283 -45.45 -28.52 19.07
N VAL A 284 -46.29 -28.11 20.02
CA VAL A 284 -45.88 -27.25 21.15
C VAL A 284 -44.90 -27.98 22.09
N ALA A 285 -45.11 -29.29 22.34
CA ALA A 285 -44.24 -30.08 23.21
C ALA A 285 -42.81 -30.25 22.67
N ILE A 286 -42.60 -30.15 21.36
CA ILE A 286 -41.28 -30.28 20.72
C ILE A 286 -40.63 -28.91 20.50
N ILE A 287 -41.41 -27.90 20.10
CA ILE A 287 -40.86 -26.58 19.75
C ILE A 287 -40.43 -25.80 20.99
N VAL A 288 -41.18 -25.88 22.10
CA VAL A 288 -40.87 -25.08 23.30
C VAL A 288 -39.53 -25.46 23.93
N PRO A 289 -39.18 -26.74 24.13
CA PRO A 289 -37.86 -27.12 24.64
C PRO A 289 -36.71 -26.73 23.72
N ILE A 290 -36.90 -26.84 22.40
CA ILE A 290 -35.89 -26.46 21.41
C ILE A 290 -35.65 -24.96 21.44
N PHE A 291 -36.71 -24.15 21.54
CA PHE A 291 -36.60 -22.71 21.61
C PHE A 291 -35.90 -22.25 22.90
N ILE A 292 -36.22 -22.87 24.04
CA ILE A 292 -35.55 -22.60 25.33
C ILE A 292 -34.06 -22.98 25.25
N ALA A 293 -33.72 -24.12 24.66
CA ALA A 293 -32.33 -24.53 24.48
C ALA A 293 -31.55 -23.55 23.58
N ILE A 294 -32.16 -23.07 22.50
CA ILE A 294 -31.55 -22.07 21.60
C ILE A 294 -31.31 -20.76 22.35
N VAL A 295 -32.29 -20.28 23.14
CA VAL A 295 -32.14 -19.04 23.92
C VAL A 295 -31.03 -19.19 24.96
N LEU A 296 -30.93 -20.32 25.65
CA LEU A 296 -29.86 -20.57 26.62
C LEU A 296 -28.47 -20.64 25.95
N ILE A 297 -28.37 -21.22 24.75
CA ILE A 297 -27.13 -21.23 23.96
C ILE A 297 -26.75 -19.82 23.52
N VAL A 298 -27.71 -18.99 23.08
CA VAL A 298 -27.46 -17.60 22.69
C VAL A 298 -27.03 -16.76 23.90
N VAL A 299 -27.67 -16.94 25.06
CA VAL A 299 -27.30 -16.24 26.29
C VAL A 299 -25.91 -16.66 26.76
N ALA A 300 -25.61 -17.97 26.77
CA ALA A 300 -24.28 -18.49 27.08
C ALA A 300 -23.22 -17.97 26.10
N PHE A 301 -23.54 -17.90 24.80
CA PHE A 301 -22.67 -17.33 23.77
C PHE A 301 -22.46 -15.82 23.97
N CYS A 302 -23.50 -15.07 24.32
CA CYS A 302 -23.42 -13.64 24.62
C CYS A 302 -22.60 -13.36 25.88
N ILE A 303 -22.75 -14.17 26.93
CA ILE A 303 -21.94 -14.09 28.16
C ILE A 303 -20.49 -14.47 27.86
N ALA A 304 -20.25 -15.53 27.08
CA ALA A 304 -18.92 -15.90 26.61
C ALA A 304 -18.29 -14.78 25.77
N ARG A 305 -19.05 -14.11 24.89
CA ARG A 305 -18.60 -12.94 24.12
C ARG A 305 -18.33 -11.71 25.00
N ARG A 306 -19.12 -11.50 26.05
CA ARG A 306 -18.90 -10.40 27.03
C ARG A 306 -17.66 -10.67 27.88
N SER A 307 -17.38 -11.92 28.25
CA SER A 307 -16.15 -12.30 28.96
C SER A 307 -14.92 -12.25 28.07
N ARG A 308 -15.03 -12.59 26.77
CA ARG A 308 -13.97 -12.46 25.77
C ARG A 308 -13.66 -11.01 25.37
N LYS A 309 -14.52 -10.03 25.73
CA LYS A 309 -14.25 -8.60 25.51
C LYS A 309 -13.25 -8.01 26.53
N ARG A 310 -12.64 -8.82 27.40
CA ARG A 310 -11.65 -8.37 28.40
C ARG A 310 -10.23 -8.91 28.25
N SER A 311 -9.94 -9.72 27.23
CA SER A 311 -8.54 -10.08 26.90
C SER A 311 -8.41 -10.20 25.39
N GLY A 312 -7.71 -9.23 24.78
CA GLY A 312 -7.35 -9.28 23.38
C GLY A 312 -6.26 -10.33 23.16
N VAL A 313 -6.65 -11.56 22.86
CA VAL A 313 -5.73 -12.60 22.41
C VAL A 313 -5.51 -12.42 20.91
N ILE A 314 -4.30 -12.05 20.51
CA ILE A 314 -3.86 -12.08 19.11
C ILE A 314 -3.44 -13.51 18.81
N ILE A 315 -4.22 -14.22 17.99
CA ILE A 315 -3.77 -15.47 17.37
C ILE A 315 -2.95 -15.07 16.14
N VAL A 316 -1.63 -15.12 16.27
CA VAL A 316 -0.73 -15.20 15.11
C VAL A 316 -0.77 -16.66 14.66
N GLU A 317 -1.23 -16.93 13.45
CA GLU A 317 -1.06 -18.25 12.83
C GLU A 317 0.43 -18.45 12.50
N THR A 318 1.21 -18.85 13.50
CA THR A 318 2.52 -19.47 13.30
C THR A 318 2.40 -20.95 13.62
N SER A 319 2.90 -21.78 12.71
CA SER A 319 2.96 -23.23 12.86
C SER A 319 3.78 -23.62 14.10
N GLY A 320 3.11 -23.83 15.24
CA GLY A 320 3.74 -24.37 16.45
C GLY A 320 3.06 -23.92 17.75
N VAL A 321 2.48 -24.89 18.48
CA VAL A 321 1.78 -24.70 19.78
C VAL A 321 2.69 -24.15 20.89
N THR A 322 4.01 -24.07 20.68
CA THR A 322 5.02 -23.60 21.65
C THR A 322 5.34 -22.11 21.60
N GLU A 323 4.93 -21.34 20.58
CA GLU A 323 5.31 -19.92 20.42
C GLU A 323 4.28 -18.92 20.97
N ILE A 324 3.03 -19.35 21.17
CA ILE A 324 1.94 -18.46 21.62
C ILE A 324 2.16 -18.01 23.07
N SER A 325 2.70 -18.87 23.94
CA SER A 325 3.01 -18.53 25.34
C SER A 325 4.17 -17.54 25.49
N THR A 326 5.08 -17.47 24.52
CA THR A 326 6.22 -16.53 24.56
C THR A 326 5.83 -15.10 24.19
N ILE A 327 4.85 -14.92 23.31
CA ILE A 327 4.43 -13.57 22.86
C ILE A 327 3.64 -12.84 23.96
N GLU A 328 2.79 -13.55 24.73
CA GLU A 328 2.06 -12.97 25.86
C GLU A 328 3.01 -12.45 26.96
N SER A 329 4.17 -13.11 27.15
CA SER A 329 5.17 -12.70 28.14
C SER A 329 5.90 -11.38 27.79
N LEU A 330 5.80 -10.93 26.55
CA LEU A 330 6.45 -9.71 26.03
C LEU A 330 5.51 -8.51 25.99
N GLN A 331 4.28 -8.66 26.51
CA GLN A 331 3.31 -7.57 26.58
C GLN A 331 3.52 -6.72 27.84
N TYR A 332 3.74 -5.42 27.62
CA TYR A 332 3.83 -4.41 28.68
C TYR A 332 2.47 -3.76 28.95
N ASN A 333 2.25 -3.36 30.20
CA ASN A 333 1.05 -2.60 30.59
C ASN A 333 1.20 -1.13 30.20
N LEU A 334 0.12 -0.49 29.72
CA LEU A 334 0.18 0.93 29.32
C LEU A 334 0.54 1.85 30.49
N SER A 335 0.13 1.51 31.71
CA SER A 335 0.48 2.25 32.94
C SER A 335 1.98 2.27 33.20
N GLU A 336 2.66 1.15 32.99
CA GLU A 336 4.11 1.02 33.14
C GLU A 336 4.85 1.84 32.08
N ILE A 337 4.39 1.79 30.82
CA ILE A 337 4.96 2.59 29.74
C ILE A 337 4.76 4.10 29.97
N ARG A 338 3.58 4.50 30.47
CA ARG A 338 3.32 5.90 30.86
C ARG A 338 4.24 6.33 31.99
N ALA A 339 4.42 5.51 33.02
CA ALA A 339 5.35 5.83 34.11
C ALA A 339 6.80 5.96 33.60
N ALA A 340 7.23 5.03 32.74
CA ALA A 340 8.59 5.02 32.19
C ALA A 340 8.90 6.23 31.29
N THR A 341 7.89 6.78 30.61
CA THR A 341 8.04 7.87 29.63
C THR A 341 7.62 9.24 30.16
N ASP A 342 7.27 9.34 31.44
CA ASP A 342 6.65 10.53 32.04
C ASP A 342 5.40 10.98 31.25
N ASN A 343 4.48 10.04 31.06
CA ASN A 343 3.25 10.19 30.28
C ASN A 343 3.50 10.70 28.84
N PHE A 344 4.52 10.14 28.18
CA PHE A 344 4.95 10.57 26.84
C PHE A 344 5.32 12.05 26.78
N ALA A 345 6.00 12.56 27.81
CA ALA A 345 6.44 13.95 27.87
C ALA A 345 7.26 14.33 26.62
N ILE A 346 7.02 15.55 26.11
CA ILE A 346 7.72 16.07 24.92
C ILE A 346 9.23 16.10 25.14
N GLY A 347 9.70 16.38 26.37
CA GLY A 347 11.12 16.34 26.74
C GLY A 347 11.78 14.97 26.59
N ASN A 348 10.99 13.89 26.58
CA ASN A 348 11.46 12.53 26.36
C ASN A 348 11.38 12.10 24.89
N LYS A 349 10.86 12.92 23.99
CA LYS A 349 10.77 12.59 22.56
C LYS A 349 12.17 12.61 21.93
N ILE A 350 12.59 11.48 21.39
CA ILE A 350 13.92 11.30 20.78
C ILE A 350 13.89 11.25 19.25
N GLY A 351 12.71 11.07 18.65
CA GLY A 351 12.53 11.07 17.20
C GLY A 351 11.06 11.05 16.81
N GLU A 352 10.79 11.33 15.54
CA GLU A 352 9.47 11.20 14.92
C GLU A 352 9.65 10.87 13.44
N GLY A 353 9.05 9.76 13.02
CA GLY A 353 9.00 9.36 11.61
C GLY A 353 7.56 9.32 11.11
N GLY A 354 7.36 8.82 9.88
CA GLY A 354 6.02 8.67 9.28
C GLY A 354 5.05 7.76 10.07
N PHE A 355 5.57 7.06 11.09
CA PHE A 355 4.85 6.02 11.83
C PHE A 355 4.51 6.41 13.26
N GLY A 356 4.98 7.58 13.70
CA GLY A 356 4.69 8.15 15.01
C GLY A 356 5.94 8.57 15.79
N PRO A 357 5.72 9.22 16.95
CA PRO A 357 6.80 9.66 17.83
C PRO A 357 7.46 8.49 18.58
N VAL A 358 8.76 8.63 18.80
CA VAL A 358 9.58 7.73 19.62
C VAL A 358 10.01 8.48 20.87
N PHE A 359 9.79 7.88 22.04
CA PHE A 359 10.15 8.44 23.34
C PHE A 359 11.22 7.60 24.02
N LYS A 360 12.14 8.25 24.73
CA LYS A 360 13.00 7.60 25.71
C LYS A 360 12.17 7.32 26.97
N GLY A 361 12.35 6.15 27.55
CA GLY A 361 11.80 5.81 28.86
C GLY A 361 12.80 5.07 29.73
N THR A 362 12.52 5.00 31.03
CA THR A 362 13.28 4.20 31.99
C THR A 362 12.31 3.33 32.77
N LEU A 363 12.45 2.01 32.64
CA LEU A 363 11.63 1.04 33.38
C LEU A 363 11.99 1.05 34.88
N PRO A 364 11.13 0.53 35.78
CA PRO A 364 11.39 0.51 37.22
C PRO A 364 12.68 -0.21 37.63
N ASN A 365 13.13 -1.17 36.81
CA ASN A 365 14.39 -1.89 36.99
C ASN A 365 15.64 -1.09 36.54
N GLY A 366 15.48 0.17 36.12
CA GLY A 366 16.54 1.05 35.64
C GLY A 366 16.92 0.85 34.17
N GLN A 367 16.24 -0.04 33.44
CA GLN A 367 16.51 -0.28 32.03
C GLN A 367 16.00 0.88 31.16
N GLU A 368 16.91 1.50 30.40
CA GLU A 368 16.57 2.50 29.38
C GLU A 368 15.91 1.81 28.17
N ILE A 369 14.78 2.35 27.70
CA ILE A 369 14.00 1.84 26.59
C ILE A 369 13.67 2.95 25.58
N ALA A 370 13.43 2.55 24.33
CA ALA A 370 12.85 3.40 23.30
C ALA A 370 11.41 2.93 23.02
N VAL A 371 10.46 3.86 23.07
CA VAL A 371 9.02 3.60 23.00
C VAL A 371 8.48 4.25 21.75
N LYS A 372 8.22 3.46 20.70
CA LYS A 372 7.60 3.91 19.45
C LYS A 372 6.09 3.81 19.59
N ARG A 373 5.42 4.95 19.70
CA ARG A 373 3.97 5.03 19.82
C ARG A 373 3.37 5.22 18.44
N LEU A 374 2.74 4.18 17.91
CA LEU A 374 2.20 4.20 16.55
C LEU A 374 0.91 5.03 16.49
N SER A 375 0.67 5.66 15.34
CA SER A 375 -0.53 6.49 15.15
C SER A 375 -1.82 5.70 15.39
N ARG A 376 -2.78 6.33 16.08
CA ARG A 376 -4.07 5.74 16.43
C ARG A 376 -4.99 5.55 15.21
N THR A 377 -4.79 6.35 14.16
CA THR A 377 -5.71 6.45 13.01
C THR A 377 -5.16 5.88 11.70
N SER A 378 -3.87 5.48 11.62
CA SER A 378 -3.30 4.99 10.37
C SER A 378 -3.43 3.46 10.23
N ALA A 379 -4.04 3.02 9.11
CA ALA A 379 -4.04 1.60 8.72
C ALA A 379 -2.60 1.07 8.55
N GLN A 380 -1.69 1.94 8.09
CA GLN A 380 -0.26 1.67 8.01
C GLN A 380 0.36 1.29 9.35
N GLY A 381 0.08 2.05 10.42
CA GLY A 381 0.63 1.76 11.75
C GLY A 381 0.16 0.42 12.30
N ALA A 382 -1.05 -0.05 11.94
CA ALA A 382 -1.54 -1.36 12.35
C ALA A 382 -0.83 -2.52 11.64
N GLU A 383 -0.51 -2.38 10.34
CA GLU A 383 0.26 -3.40 9.62
C GLU A 383 1.71 -3.45 10.09
N GLU A 384 2.35 -2.30 10.31
CA GLU A 384 3.71 -2.22 10.83
C GLU A 384 3.81 -2.82 12.22
N PHE A 385 2.85 -2.54 13.10
CA PHE A 385 2.76 -3.17 14.41
C PHE A 385 2.74 -4.69 14.32
N LYS A 386 1.92 -5.25 13.40
CA LYS A 386 1.85 -6.70 13.17
C LYS A 386 3.17 -7.26 12.63
N ASN A 387 3.78 -6.58 11.66
CA ASN A 387 5.06 -7.00 11.07
C ASN A 387 6.17 -7.02 12.14
N GLU A 388 6.29 -5.95 12.92
CA GLU A 388 7.32 -5.88 13.96
C GLU A 388 7.06 -6.88 15.09
N ILE A 389 5.82 -7.09 15.53
CA ILE A 389 5.48 -8.13 16.53
C ILE A 389 5.84 -9.53 16.04
N ALA A 390 5.55 -9.86 14.77
CA ALA A 390 5.92 -11.15 14.19
C ALA A 390 7.44 -11.41 14.22
N LEU A 391 8.24 -10.33 14.29
CA LEU A 391 9.70 -10.40 14.32
C LEU A 391 10.30 -10.41 15.73
N VAL A 392 9.55 -10.04 16.76
CA VAL A 392 10.04 -9.93 18.16
C VAL A 392 10.67 -11.23 18.65
N ALA A 393 10.08 -12.38 18.33
CA ALA A 393 10.58 -13.68 18.74
C ALA A 393 11.74 -14.20 17.88
N ASN A 394 11.96 -13.62 16.69
CA ASN A 394 12.81 -14.19 15.64
C ASN A 394 14.14 -13.44 15.44
N LEU A 395 14.24 -12.18 15.89
CA LEU A 395 15.40 -11.33 15.64
C LEU A 395 16.24 -11.11 16.89
N GLN A 396 17.35 -11.83 16.99
CA GLN A 396 18.36 -11.61 18.03
C GLN A 396 19.75 -11.58 17.41
N HIS A 397 20.28 -10.39 17.14
CA HIS A 397 21.60 -10.23 16.59
C HIS A 397 22.24 -8.91 17.03
N ARG A 398 23.58 -8.90 17.19
CA ARG A 398 24.32 -7.74 17.71
C ARG A 398 24.19 -6.48 16.84
N ASN A 399 23.98 -6.67 15.53
CA ASN A 399 23.82 -5.60 14.55
C ASN A 399 22.37 -5.31 14.17
N LEU A 400 21.40 -5.79 14.95
CA LEU A 400 19.99 -5.41 14.84
C LEU A 400 19.56 -4.74 16.15
N VAL A 401 18.60 -3.82 16.09
CA VAL A 401 17.95 -3.26 17.28
C VAL A 401 17.00 -4.31 17.84
N ARG A 402 17.17 -4.64 19.12
CA ARG A 402 16.33 -5.63 19.79
C ARG A 402 14.98 -5.03 20.18
N ILE A 403 13.90 -5.67 19.74
CA ILE A 403 12.57 -5.43 20.27
C ILE A 403 12.45 -6.15 21.62
N LEU A 404 12.07 -5.43 22.66
CA LEU A 404 11.89 -5.94 24.01
C LEU A 404 10.45 -6.41 24.26
N GLY A 405 9.49 -5.83 23.55
CA GLY A 405 8.08 -6.18 23.69
C GLY A 405 7.16 -5.17 23.02
N PHE A 406 5.88 -5.29 23.33
CA PHE A 406 4.83 -4.42 22.79
C PHE A 406 3.79 -4.09 23.86
N CYS A 407 2.99 -3.06 23.63
CA CYS A 407 1.80 -2.76 24.40
C CYS A 407 0.63 -2.58 23.44
N LEU A 408 -0.44 -3.34 23.67
CA LEU A 408 -1.71 -3.27 22.97
C LEU A 408 -2.84 -3.14 23.98
N GLU A 409 -3.29 -1.90 24.22
CA GLU A 409 -4.36 -1.61 25.17
C GLU A 409 -5.31 -0.55 24.61
N GLY A 410 -6.57 -0.91 24.40
CA GLY A 410 -7.55 -0.05 23.73
C GLY A 410 -7.12 0.25 22.29
N GLU A 411 -6.87 1.53 21.99
CA GLU A 411 -6.38 1.99 20.68
C GLU A 411 -4.85 2.14 20.60
N GLU A 412 -4.16 2.03 21.74
CA GLU A 412 -2.71 2.22 21.82
C GLU A 412 -1.99 1.00 21.22
N LYS A 413 -1.11 1.28 20.26
CA LYS A 413 -0.19 0.31 19.65
C LYS A 413 1.22 0.84 19.86
N ILE A 414 1.97 0.20 20.75
CA ILE A 414 3.27 0.68 21.20
C ILE A 414 4.29 -0.44 21.06
N LEU A 415 5.43 -0.14 20.45
CA LEU A 415 6.57 -1.05 20.36
C LEU A 415 7.67 -0.56 21.31
N ILE A 416 8.27 -1.48 22.07
CA ILE A 416 9.31 -1.21 23.05
C ILE A 416 10.62 -1.83 22.54
N TYR A 417 11.64 -1.01 22.37
CA TYR A 417 12.98 -1.41 21.92
C TYR A 417 14.03 -1.14 22.99
N GLU A 418 15.19 -1.77 22.85
CA GLU A 418 16.38 -1.31 23.56
C GLU A 418 16.70 0.15 23.21
N PHE A 419 17.09 0.94 24.20
CA PHE A 419 17.56 2.30 23.94
C PHE A 419 19.00 2.26 23.41
N VAL A 420 19.17 2.69 22.16
CA VAL A 420 20.48 2.82 21.51
C VAL A 420 21.01 4.22 21.77
N LYS A 421 22.15 4.32 22.45
CA LYS A 421 22.62 5.58 23.07
C LYS A 421 23.01 6.67 22.09
N ASN A 422 23.66 6.31 20.98
CA ASN A 422 23.95 7.29 19.94
C ASN A 422 22.79 7.31 18.92
N LYS A 423 22.70 8.42 18.19
CA LYS A 423 21.66 8.62 17.18
C LYS A 423 21.87 7.72 15.96
N SER A 424 21.03 7.91 14.95
CA SER A 424 21.13 7.28 13.65
C SER A 424 22.39 7.68 12.89
N LEU A 425 22.79 6.87 11.91
CA LEU A 425 24.00 7.04 11.12
C LEU A 425 23.94 8.33 10.27
N ASP A 426 22.76 8.71 9.78
CA ASP A 426 22.54 9.94 9.03
C ASP A 426 22.90 11.21 9.82
N TYR A 427 22.65 11.21 11.14
CA TYR A 427 23.06 12.27 12.06
C TYR A 427 24.58 12.49 12.03
N PHE A 428 25.36 11.41 11.96
CA PHE A 428 26.82 11.50 11.94
C PHE A 428 27.39 11.69 10.54
N LEU A 429 26.72 11.21 9.49
CA LEU A 429 27.20 11.33 8.11
C LEU A 429 26.90 12.70 7.49
N PHE A 430 25.78 13.33 7.84
CA PHE A 430 25.29 14.50 7.09
C PHE A 430 25.26 15.80 7.91
N GLU A 431 25.43 15.76 9.23
CA GLU A 431 25.62 16.97 10.02
C GLU A 431 27.11 17.37 10.00
N PRO A 432 27.47 18.56 9.47
CA PRO A 432 28.87 18.96 9.29
C PRO A 432 29.71 18.89 10.58
N GLU A 433 29.10 19.21 11.73
CA GLU A 433 29.77 19.18 13.04
C GLU A 433 30.04 17.76 13.55
N LYS A 434 29.38 16.74 12.99
CA LYS A 434 29.43 15.35 13.46
C LYS A 434 30.24 14.45 12.54
N GLN A 435 30.44 14.84 11.28
CA GLN A 435 31.21 14.09 10.29
C GLN A 435 32.62 13.71 10.76
N THR A 436 33.28 14.58 11.52
CA THR A 436 34.62 14.36 12.08
C THR A 436 34.68 13.24 13.13
N LEU A 437 33.53 12.82 13.67
CA LEU A 437 33.44 11.70 14.63
C LEU A 437 33.48 10.33 13.94
N LEU A 438 33.34 10.29 12.61
CA LEU A 438 33.39 9.07 11.81
C LEU A 438 34.65 9.07 10.94
N ASP A 439 35.77 8.66 11.53
CA ASP A 439 36.96 8.29 10.77
C ASP A 439 36.71 7.07 9.87
N TRP A 440 37.64 6.80 8.95
CA TRP A 440 37.51 5.68 8.02
C TRP A 440 37.37 4.33 8.75
N SER A 441 38.12 4.11 9.84
CA SER A 441 38.05 2.85 10.60
C SER A 441 36.65 2.59 11.15
N ARG A 442 35.99 3.62 11.69
CA ARG A 442 34.61 3.55 12.18
C ARG A 442 33.63 3.34 11.03
N ARG A 443 33.77 4.09 9.93
CA ARG A 443 32.93 3.94 8.72
C ARG A 443 33.01 2.52 8.17
N TYR A 444 34.21 1.96 8.08
CA TYR A 444 34.43 0.59 7.60
C TYR A 444 33.79 -0.45 8.53
N LYS A 445 33.97 -0.33 9.86
CA LYS A 445 33.28 -1.19 10.84
C LYS A 445 31.76 -1.09 10.77
N ILE A 446 31.25 0.10 10.45
CA ILE A 446 29.82 0.33 10.23
C ILE A 446 29.35 -0.43 8.98
N ILE A 447 30.06 -0.33 7.86
CA ILE A 447 29.76 -1.09 6.63
C ILE A 447 29.75 -2.59 6.91
N GLU A 448 30.78 -3.12 7.58
CA GLU A 448 30.86 -4.54 7.94
C GLU A 448 29.74 -4.98 8.87
N GLY A 449 29.40 -4.16 9.88
CA GLY A 449 28.35 -4.47 10.83
C GLY A 449 26.96 -4.47 10.21
N ILE A 450 26.68 -3.54 9.28
CA ILE A 450 25.43 -3.55 8.51
C ILE A 450 25.39 -4.79 7.61
N ALA A 451 26.48 -5.10 6.90
CA ALA A 451 26.55 -6.28 6.04
C ALA A 451 26.27 -7.57 6.81
N ARG A 452 26.84 -7.70 8.02
CA ARG A 452 26.58 -8.83 8.93
C ARG A 452 25.13 -8.88 9.41
N GLY A 453 24.54 -7.73 9.71
CA GLY A 453 23.12 -7.63 10.08
C GLY A 453 22.19 -8.11 8.97
N LEU A 454 22.44 -7.69 7.73
CA LEU A 454 21.65 -8.12 6.56
C LEU A 454 21.88 -9.60 6.21
N LEU A 455 23.13 -10.08 6.28
CA LEU A 455 23.42 -11.50 6.12
C LEU A 455 22.60 -12.35 7.09
N TYR A 456 22.54 -11.95 8.36
CA TYR A 456 21.70 -12.61 9.34
C TYR A 456 20.23 -12.64 8.92
N LEU A 457 19.66 -11.53 8.44
CA LEU A 457 18.27 -11.47 8.00
C LEU A 457 17.97 -12.34 6.76
N HIS A 458 18.92 -12.43 5.83
CA HIS A 458 18.71 -13.08 4.54
C HIS A 458 18.97 -14.59 4.57
N GLU A 459 19.93 -15.03 5.40
CA GLU A 459 20.48 -16.40 5.34
C GLU A 459 20.54 -17.10 6.71
N ASP A 460 20.97 -16.42 7.80
CA ASP A 460 21.23 -17.10 9.09
C ASP A 460 20.03 -17.11 10.05
N SER A 461 19.02 -16.28 9.84
CA SER A 461 17.81 -16.27 10.66
C SER A 461 16.91 -17.45 10.34
N ARG A 462 16.12 -17.88 11.33
CA ARG A 462 15.18 -19.01 11.17
C ARG A 462 14.23 -18.85 9.99
N LEU A 463 13.81 -17.63 9.72
CA LEU A 463 13.00 -17.24 8.57
C LEU A 463 13.79 -16.23 7.75
N ARG A 464 13.72 -16.31 6.43
CA ARG A 464 14.33 -15.31 5.55
C ARG A 464 13.51 -14.03 5.61
N ILE A 465 14.17 -12.90 5.89
CA ILE A 465 13.51 -11.61 6.12
C ILE A 465 14.10 -10.56 5.18
N VAL A 466 13.25 -9.88 4.43
CA VAL A 466 13.64 -8.74 3.58
C VAL A 466 13.18 -7.45 4.25
N HIS A 467 14.10 -6.51 4.48
CA HIS A 467 13.89 -5.29 5.26
C HIS A 467 13.06 -4.23 4.50
N ARG A 468 13.33 -4.04 3.21
CA ARG A 468 12.65 -3.12 2.26
C ARG A 468 12.77 -1.61 2.51
N ASP A 469 13.19 -1.18 3.70
CA ASP A 469 13.46 0.25 4.00
C ASP A 469 14.82 0.47 4.67
N LEU A 470 15.88 -0.17 4.16
CA LEU A 470 17.23 0.05 4.65
C LEU A 470 17.75 1.42 4.17
N LYS A 471 18.18 2.27 5.12
CA LYS A 471 18.70 3.62 4.87
C LYS A 471 19.52 4.12 6.07
N ALA A 472 20.27 5.21 5.90
CA ALA A 472 21.13 5.75 6.96
C ALA A 472 20.36 6.13 8.25
N SER A 473 19.13 6.65 8.15
CA SER A 473 18.31 6.98 9.31
C SER A 473 17.76 5.75 10.06
N ASN A 474 17.74 4.58 9.42
CA ASN A 474 17.33 3.30 10.02
C ASN A 474 18.53 2.48 10.55
N VAL A 475 19.74 3.04 10.58
CA VAL A 475 20.91 2.43 11.22
C VAL A 475 21.27 3.25 12.46
N LEU A 476 21.01 2.71 13.65
CA LEU A 476 21.37 3.35 14.92
C LEU A 476 22.78 2.95 15.34
N LEU A 477 23.45 3.82 16.11
CA LEU A 477 24.80 3.55 16.61
C LEU A 477 24.80 3.31 18.12
N ASP A 478 25.38 2.19 18.56
CA ASP A 478 25.53 1.94 19.99
C ASP A 478 26.59 2.86 20.62
N ARG A 479 26.78 2.78 21.94
CA ARG A 479 27.77 3.56 22.70
C ARG A 479 29.21 3.46 22.18
N ASN A 480 29.54 2.41 21.42
CA ASN A 480 30.85 2.13 20.87
C ASN A 480 30.90 2.41 19.35
N MET A 481 29.88 3.09 18.79
CA MET A 481 29.71 3.36 17.36
C MET A 481 29.50 2.11 16.49
N ASN A 482 29.04 0.99 17.07
CA ASN A 482 28.66 -0.17 16.28
C ASN A 482 27.25 0.01 15.70
N PRO A 483 27.00 -0.43 14.45
CA PRO A 483 25.71 -0.26 13.81
C PRO A 483 24.69 -1.29 14.29
N LYS A 484 23.44 -0.84 14.42
CA LYS A 484 22.24 -1.64 14.66
C LYS A 484 21.14 -1.23 13.68
N ILE A 485 20.72 -2.16 12.83
CA ILE A 485 19.61 -1.95 11.88
C ILE A 485 18.28 -1.92 12.66
N ALA A 486 17.46 -0.91 12.38
CA ALA A 486 16.19 -0.62 13.04
C ALA A 486 15.05 -0.47 12.02
N ASP A 487 13.82 -0.36 12.53
CA ASP A 487 12.59 -0.07 11.78
C ASP A 487 12.16 -1.17 10.78
N PHE A 488 11.68 -2.28 11.35
CA PHE A 488 11.22 -3.44 10.58
C PHE A 488 9.73 -3.38 10.21
N GLY A 489 9.07 -2.22 10.34
CA GLY A 489 7.64 -2.07 10.04
C GLY A 489 7.26 -2.51 8.62
N MET A 490 8.22 -2.48 7.70
CA MET A 490 8.05 -2.81 6.29
C MET A 490 8.57 -4.19 5.92
N ALA A 491 9.16 -4.91 6.86
CA ALA A 491 9.80 -6.18 6.61
C ALA A 491 8.80 -7.24 6.15
N ARG A 492 9.30 -8.22 5.39
CA ARG A 492 8.51 -9.36 4.89
C ARG A 492 9.25 -10.67 5.16
N LEU A 493 8.48 -11.65 5.61
CA LEU A 493 8.93 -13.01 5.92
C LEU A 493 8.73 -13.88 4.69
N PHE A 494 9.80 -14.50 4.21
CA PHE A 494 9.78 -15.45 3.11
C PHE A 494 9.74 -16.88 3.65
N GLY A 495 8.94 -17.74 3.02
CA GLY A 495 9.07 -19.20 3.18
C GLY A 495 10.40 -19.71 2.62
N VAL A 496 10.84 -20.89 3.07
CA VAL A 496 12.16 -21.48 2.74
C VAL A 496 12.39 -21.56 1.21
N ASP A 497 11.34 -21.78 0.42
CA ASP A 497 11.42 -21.95 -1.04
C ASP A 497 11.12 -20.66 -1.85
N GLN A 498 10.82 -19.54 -1.18
CA GLN A 498 10.50 -18.28 -1.85
C GLN A 498 11.76 -17.41 -2.00
N SER A 499 12.04 -16.98 -3.23
CA SER A 499 13.18 -16.12 -3.58
C SER A 499 12.79 -14.67 -3.91
N GLN A 500 11.53 -14.44 -4.29
CA GLN A 500 11.02 -13.15 -4.73
C GLN A 500 9.51 -13.06 -4.49
N GLU A 501 9.03 -11.88 -4.09
CA GLU A 501 7.60 -11.58 -3.91
C GLU A 501 7.21 -10.29 -4.66
N ASN A 502 5.91 -10.11 -4.85
CA ASN A 502 5.31 -8.91 -5.43
C ASN A 502 4.36 -8.26 -4.43
N THR A 503 4.36 -6.93 -4.39
CA THR A 503 3.44 -6.13 -3.59
C THR A 503 2.82 -5.00 -4.41
N ASN A 504 1.49 -4.89 -4.37
CA ASN A 504 0.76 -3.74 -4.93
C ASN A 504 1.02 -2.45 -4.14
N ARG A 505 1.52 -2.57 -2.90
CA ARG A 505 1.89 -1.45 -2.04
C ARG A 505 3.39 -1.22 -2.09
N ILE A 506 3.82 -0.33 -2.98
CA ILE A 506 5.20 0.15 -3.04
C ILE A 506 5.38 1.15 -1.90
N ALA A 507 6.33 0.85 -1.02
CA ALA A 507 6.64 1.70 0.11
C ALA A 507 8.14 1.60 0.42
N GLY A 508 8.77 2.69 0.82
CA GLY A 508 10.19 2.72 1.14
C GLY A 508 10.73 4.11 0.87
N THR A 509 12.02 4.31 1.11
CA THR A 509 12.63 5.63 0.95
C THR A 509 13.19 5.82 -0.45
N PHE A 510 12.68 6.84 -1.15
CA PHE A 510 13.18 7.23 -2.48
C PHE A 510 14.69 7.52 -2.44
N GLY A 511 15.43 6.99 -3.41
CA GLY A 511 16.91 7.01 -3.44
C GLY A 511 17.55 5.70 -2.95
N TYR A 512 16.89 4.92 -2.09
CA TYR A 512 17.39 3.63 -1.61
C TYR A 512 16.65 2.43 -2.23
N MET A 513 15.46 2.65 -2.79
CA MET A 513 14.66 1.58 -3.38
C MET A 513 15.32 1.06 -4.66
N ALA A 514 15.44 -0.25 -4.76
CA ALA A 514 15.87 -0.91 -5.97
C ALA A 514 14.90 -0.62 -7.14
N PRO A 515 15.39 -0.48 -8.38
CA PRO A 515 14.54 -0.12 -9.53
C PRO A 515 13.39 -1.09 -9.74
N GLU A 516 13.65 -2.40 -9.69
CA GLU A 516 12.61 -3.42 -9.87
C GLU A 516 11.52 -3.36 -8.79
N TYR A 517 11.90 -2.92 -7.59
CA TYR A 517 10.97 -2.73 -6.48
C TYR A 517 10.18 -1.44 -6.62
N ALA A 518 10.85 -0.33 -6.93
CA ALA A 518 10.21 0.97 -7.12
C ALA A 518 9.30 1.02 -8.36
N LEU A 519 9.64 0.27 -9.41
CA LEU A 519 8.95 0.28 -10.70
C LEU A 519 7.89 -0.81 -10.82
N HIS A 520 8.12 -1.98 -10.23
CA HIS A 520 7.26 -3.15 -10.44
C HIS A 520 6.71 -3.76 -9.14
N GLY A 521 7.05 -3.21 -7.97
CA GLY A 521 6.68 -3.80 -6.68
C GLY A 521 7.36 -5.14 -6.40
N LEU A 522 8.38 -5.51 -7.19
CA LEU A 522 9.11 -6.76 -7.04
C LEU A 522 10.21 -6.59 -6.01
N PHE A 523 10.15 -7.32 -4.91
CA PHE A 523 11.21 -7.28 -3.89
C PHE A 523 11.77 -8.66 -3.60
N SER A 524 13.04 -8.68 -3.25
CA SER A 524 13.78 -9.85 -2.81
C SER A 524 14.91 -9.41 -1.89
N ILE A 525 15.72 -10.37 -1.42
CA ILE A 525 16.97 -10.08 -0.73
C ILE A 525 17.90 -9.16 -1.56
N LYS A 526 17.81 -9.19 -2.90
CA LYS A 526 18.60 -8.33 -3.80
C LYS A 526 18.14 -6.88 -3.81
N SER A 527 16.92 -6.61 -3.35
CA SER A 527 16.42 -5.25 -3.19
C SER A 527 17.06 -4.58 -1.96
N ASP A 528 17.25 -5.32 -0.87
CA ASP A 528 18.03 -4.86 0.29
C ASP A 528 19.52 -4.70 -0.05
N VAL A 529 20.09 -5.58 -0.89
CA VAL A 529 21.47 -5.44 -1.39
C VAL A 529 21.64 -4.12 -2.15
N PHE A 530 20.67 -3.74 -2.99
CA PHE A 530 20.70 -2.45 -3.68
C PHE A 530 20.73 -1.29 -2.67
N SER A 531 19.82 -1.29 -1.70
CA SER A 531 19.78 -0.26 -0.65
C SER A 531 21.10 -0.20 0.16
N PHE A 532 21.73 -1.36 0.41
CA PHE A 532 23.02 -1.44 1.06
C PHE A 532 24.15 -0.83 0.21
N GLY A 533 24.12 -1.04 -1.11
CA GLY A 533 25.06 -0.42 -2.04
C GLY A 533 24.99 1.11 -2.03
N VAL A 534 23.78 1.67 -2.03
CA VAL A 534 23.55 3.11 -1.84
C VAL A 534 24.15 3.57 -0.52
N LEU A 535 23.90 2.83 0.57
CA LEU A 535 24.38 3.16 1.91
C LEU A 535 25.91 3.15 2.02
N ILE A 536 26.60 2.21 1.35
CA ILE A 536 28.07 2.22 1.27
C ILE A 536 28.56 3.53 0.64
N LEU A 537 27.96 3.94 -0.49
CA LEU A 537 28.38 5.14 -1.20
C LEU A 537 28.11 6.41 -0.37
N GLU A 538 27.01 6.46 0.39
CA GLU A 538 26.76 7.53 1.36
C GLU A 538 27.79 7.54 2.49
N ILE A 539 28.14 6.38 3.04
CA ILE A 539 29.16 6.27 4.10
C ILE A 539 30.52 6.74 3.60
N VAL A 540 30.94 6.34 2.40
CA VAL A 540 32.23 6.74 1.82
C VAL A 540 32.26 8.22 1.50
N SER A 541 31.17 8.77 0.95
CA SER A 541 31.14 10.16 0.48
C SER A 541 30.79 11.19 1.55
N GLY A 542 30.09 10.79 2.62
CA GLY A 542 29.49 11.71 3.58
C GLY A 542 28.36 12.55 2.98
N LYS A 543 27.78 12.13 1.85
CA LYS A 543 26.77 12.89 1.11
C LYS A 543 25.48 12.07 0.94
N LYS A 544 24.33 12.76 0.94
CA LYS A 544 22.99 12.13 0.83
C LYS A 544 22.69 11.71 -0.60
N SER A 545 22.13 10.52 -0.80
CA SER A 545 21.78 9.99 -2.13
C SER A 545 20.90 10.95 -2.97
N ASN A 546 20.05 11.75 -2.32
CA ASN A 546 19.04 12.61 -2.94
C ASN A 546 19.50 14.09 -3.09
N GLY A 547 20.74 14.41 -2.75
CA GLY A 547 21.28 15.77 -2.86
C GLY A 547 21.68 16.10 -4.30
N PHE A 548 21.17 17.20 -4.85
CA PHE A 548 21.63 17.72 -6.15
C PHE A 548 23.08 18.19 -6.03
N TYR A 549 24.03 17.51 -6.67
CA TYR A 549 25.44 17.90 -6.67
C TYR A 549 25.72 18.88 -7.81
N GLN A 550 25.56 20.18 -7.52
CA GLN A 550 25.76 21.26 -8.50
C GLN A 550 27.20 21.43 -9.02
N ALA A 551 28.19 20.75 -8.44
CA ALA A 551 29.59 20.98 -8.78
C ALA A 551 30.05 20.38 -10.12
N HIS A 552 29.41 19.31 -10.64
CA HIS A 552 29.95 18.55 -11.79
C HIS A 552 28.92 18.04 -12.80
N GLY A 553 27.79 18.72 -12.94
CA GLY A 553 26.64 18.25 -13.73
C GLY A 553 25.67 17.48 -12.84
N SER A 554 24.39 17.62 -13.14
CA SER A 554 23.22 17.20 -12.37
C SER A 554 23.08 15.68 -12.17
N ASP A 555 24.12 15.01 -11.67
CA ASP A 555 24.11 13.58 -11.38
C ASP A 555 23.72 13.35 -9.91
N ASP A 556 22.95 12.30 -9.68
CA ASP A 556 22.75 11.73 -8.34
C ASP A 556 24.05 11.07 -7.82
N LEU A 557 24.06 10.65 -6.55
CA LEU A 557 25.26 10.08 -5.92
C LEU A 557 25.78 8.84 -6.67
N LEU A 558 24.87 8.02 -7.21
CA LEU A 558 25.20 6.80 -7.95
C LEU A 558 25.88 7.13 -9.28
N GLY A 559 25.33 8.07 -10.04
CA GLY A 559 25.92 8.57 -11.28
C GLY A 559 27.28 9.21 -11.07
N TYR A 560 27.43 10.01 -10.01
CA TYR A 560 28.71 10.59 -9.63
C TYR A 560 29.75 9.51 -9.30
N ALA A 561 29.41 8.55 -8.43
CA ALA A 561 30.33 7.47 -8.04
C ALA A 561 30.74 6.61 -9.24
N TRP A 562 29.79 6.28 -10.12
CA TRP A 562 30.05 5.53 -11.35
C TRP A 562 30.98 6.27 -12.30
N ARG A 563 30.76 7.58 -12.50
CA ARG A 563 31.61 8.41 -13.35
C ARG A 563 33.04 8.43 -12.85
N GLN A 564 33.25 8.66 -11.55
CA GLN A 564 34.58 8.65 -10.93
C GLN A 564 35.25 7.27 -11.03
N TRP A 565 34.48 6.18 -10.90
CA TRP A 565 34.99 4.83 -11.10
C TRP A 565 35.47 4.60 -12.54
N ARG A 566 34.62 4.93 -13.52
CA ARG A 566 34.90 4.79 -14.96
C ARG A 566 36.11 5.62 -15.38
N ASP A 567 36.23 6.85 -14.87
CA ASP A 567 37.29 7.79 -15.22
C ASP A 567 38.61 7.50 -14.47
N GLY A 568 38.67 6.43 -13.66
CA GLY A 568 39.88 6.01 -12.95
C GLY A 568 40.22 6.85 -11.71
N THR A 569 39.26 7.62 -11.20
CA THR A 569 39.39 8.55 -10.07
C THR A 569 38.46 8.21 -8.88
N PRO A 570 38.33 6.94 -8.44
CA PRO A 570 37.37 6.55 -7.41
C PRO A 570 37.55 7.29 -6.08
N LEU A 571 38.77 7.69 -5.74
CA LEU A 571 39.06 8.44 -4.50
C LEU A 571 38.45 9.85 -4.49
N ALA A 572 38.00 10.39 -5.62
CA ALA A 572 37.28 11.66 -5.66
C ALA A 572 35.91 11.59 -4.96
N VAL A 573 35.35 10.38 -4.77
CA VAL A 573 34.08 10.16 -4.08
C VAL A 573 34.18 10.38 -2.58
N VAL A 574 35.40 10.27 -2.03
CA VAL A 574 35.68 10.24 -0.59
C VAL A 574 35.31 11.56 0.07
N ASP A 575 34.69 11.46 1.25
CA ASP A 575 34.37 12.61 2.09
C ASP A 575 35.63 13.44 2.41
N PRO A 576 35.69 14.74 2.03
CA PRO A 576 36.82 15.59 2.32
C PRO A 576 37.14 15.73 3.81
N SER A 577 36.17 15.53 4.69
CA SER A 577 36.36 15.59 6.15
C SER A 577 37.26 14.47 6.69
N MET A 578 37.48 13.40 5.92
CA MET A 578 38.38 12.30 6.31
C MET A 578 39.88 12.62 6.12
N GLY A 579 40.22 13.74 5.48
CA GLY A 579 41.62 14.11 5.19
C GLY A 579 42.35 13.02 4.41
N ASP A 580 43.62 12.76 4.73
CA ASP A 580 44.43 11.69 4.11
C ASP A 580 44.50 10.40 4.96
N SER A 581 43.71 10.31 6.04
CA SER A 581 43.80 9.25 7.04
C SER A 581 42.90 8.04 6.73
N TYR A 582 43.10 7.42 5.56
CA TYR A 582 42.38 6.20 5.17
C TYR A 582 43.23 5.25 4.32
N ALA A 583 42.95 3.95 4.44
CA ALA A 583 43.57 2.95 3.60
C ALA A 583 42.92 2.99 2.20
N LYS A 584 43.62 3.58 1.22
CA LYS A 584 43.12 3.76 -0.16
C LYS A 584 42.53 2.49 -0.76
N ASN A 585 43.17 1.33 -0.52
CA ASN A 585 42.70 0.04 -1.03
C ASN A 585 41.34 -0.36 -0.43
N GLU A 586 41.11 -0.12 0.86
CA GLU A 586 39.83 -0.42 1.52
C GLU A 586 38.71 0.48 0.99
N VAL A 587 39.03 1.76 0.78
CA VAL A 587 38.07 2.74 0.24
C VAL A 587 37.69 2.40 -1.19
N ILE A 588 38.67 2.18 -2.07
CA ILE A 588 38.43 1.79 -3.46
C ILE A 588 37.62 0.49 -3.52
N ARG A 589 37.98 -0.49 -2.68
CA ARG A 589 37.25 -1.75 -2.58
C ARG A 589 35.81 -1.55 -2.10
N SER A 590 35.57 -0.68 -1.13
CA SER A 590 34.22 -0.35 -0.64
C SER A 590 33.38 0.32 -1.73
N ILE A 591 33.96 1.25 -2.49
CA ILE A 591 33.28 1.88 -3.64
C ILE A 591 32.93 0.82 -4.69
N GLN A 592 33.86 -0.08 -5.02
CA GLN A 592 33.62 -1.16 -5.96
C GLN A 592 32.47 -2.07 -5.52
N ILE A 593 32.45 -2.47 -4.24
CA ILE A 593 31.38 -3.30 -3.66
C ILE A 593 30.05 -2.54 -3.71
N GLY A 594 30.04 -1.25 -3.35
CA GLY A 594 28.86 -0.39 -3.44
C GLY A 594 28.28 -0.37 -4.86
N LEU A 595 29.12 -0.18 -5.88
CA LEU A 595 28.74 -0.20 -7.28
C LEU A 595 28.23 -1.57 -7.74
N LEU A 596 28.86 -2.67 -7.32
CA LEU A 596 28.38 -4.04 -7.59
C LEU A 596 27.02 -4.32 -6.94
N CYS A 597 26.70 -3.68 -5.82
CA CYS A 597 25.40 -3.82 -5.16
C CYS A 597 24.28 -3.05 -5.87
N VAL A 598 24.58 -1.94 -6.54
CA VAL A 598 23.57 -1.08 -7.22
C VAL A 598 23.38 -1.35 -8.72
N GLN A 599 23.77 -2.54 -9.18
CA GLN A 599 23.60 -2.94 -10.58
C GLN A 599 22.12 -2.92 -11.01
N GLU A 600 21.84 -2.51 -12.24
CA GLU A 600 20.48 -2.50 -12.77
C GLU A 600 19.88 -3.90 -12.83
N VAL A 601 20.65 -4.86 -13.37
CA VAL A 601 20.27 -6.27 -13.48
C VAL A 601 20.39 -6.94 -12.10
N VAL A 602 19.27 -7.48 -11.60
CA VAL A 602 19.13 -8.07 -10.25
C VAL A 602 20.09 -9.24 -10.02
N GLU A 603 20.32 -10.05 -11.05
CA GLU A 603 21.19 -11.22 -11.02
C GLU A 603 22.68 -10.84 -10.88
N GLN A 604 23.06 -9.65 -11.35
CA GLN A 604 24.43 -9.14 -11.25
C GLN A 604 24.77 -8.61 -9.86
N ARG A 605 23.77 -8.32 -9.03
CA ARG A 605 24.00 -7.92 -7.64
C ARG A 605 24.50 -9.14 -6.84
N PRO A 606 25.54 -9.01 -6.01
CA PRO A 606 25.98 -10.11 -5.14
C PRO A 606 24.93 -10.46 -4.07
N THR A 607 25.04 -11.63 -3.43
CA THR A 607 24.32 -11.91 -2.18
C THR A 607 25.03 -11.25 -0.99
N MET A 608 24.34 -11.09 0.14
CA MET A 608 24.98 -10.53 1.34
C MET A 608 26.10 -11.43 1.88
N ALA A 609 26.03 -12.76 1.73
CA ALA A 609 27.16 -13.64 2.04
C ALA A 609 28.38 -13.33 1.16
N THR A 610 28.14 -13.11 -0.14
CA THR A 610 29.21 -12.74 -1.08
C THR A 610 29.80 -11.37 -0.72
N VAL A 611 28.96 -10.38 -0.46
CA VAL A 611 29.38 -9.03 -0.02
C VAL A 611 30.21 -9.11 1.26
N PHE A 612 29.79 -9.90 2.25
CA PHE A 612 30.51 -10.06 3.49
C PHE A 612 31.89 -10.68 3.28
N LEU A 613 32.02 -11.67 2.39
CA LEU A 613 33.31 -12.23 1.98
C LEU A 613 34.17 -11.20 1.24
N MET A 614 33.57 -10.41 0.33
CA MET A 614 34.28 -9.35 -0.39
C MET A 614 34.86 -8.31 0.56
N LEU A 615 34.15 -7.94 1.62
CA LEU A 615 34.64 -7.03 2.65
C LEU A 615 35.82 -7.63 3.43
N ASN A 616 35.70 -8.89 3.90
CA ASN A 616 36.68 -9.48 4.83
C ASN A 616 37.90 -10.15 4.16
N SER A 617 37.86 -10.42 2.85
CA SER A 617 38.94 -11.13 2.15
C SER A 617 39.61 -10.27 1.07
N TYR A 618 40.81 -9.79 1.36
CA TYR A 618 41.61 -8.96 0.45
C TYR A 618 42.22 -9.73 -0.73
N SER A 619 42.20 -11.07 -0.70
CA SER A 619 42.69 -11.93 -1.78
C SER A 619 41.65 -12.20 -2.87
N LEU A 620 40.38 -11.84 -2.64
CA LEU A 620 39.32 -12.01 -3.64
C LEU A 620 39.39 -10.91 -4.70
N THR A 621 39.62 -11.32 -5.95
CA THR A 621 39.47 -10.47 -7.13
C THR A 621 37.99 -10.15 -7.36
N LEU A 622 37.66 -8.86 -7.32
CA LEU A 622 36.30 -8.39 -7.53
C LEU A 622 36.03 -8.15 -9.02
N GLN A 623 34.81 -8.44 -9.46
CA GLN A 623 34.38 -8.11 -10.82
C GLN A 623 34.34 -6.59 -11.03
N VAL A 624 34.58 -6.15 -12.27
CA VAL A 624 34.40 -4.75 -12.64
C VAL A 624 32.89 -4.45 -12.69
N PRO A 625 32.38 -3.46 -11.95
CA PRO A 625 30.96 -3.12 -11.98
C PRO A 625 30.53 -2.57 -13.35
N ASN A 626 29.28 -2.81 -13.74
CA ASN A 626 28.63 -2.13 -14.88
C ASN A 626 27.95 -0.84 -14.40
N PRO A 627 27.42 0.01 -15.30
CA PRO A 627 26.67 1.20 -14.91
C PRO A 627 25.54 0.87 -13.93
N PRO A 628 25.35 1.69 -12.87
CA PRO A 628 24.23 1.53 -11.95
C PRO A 628 22.91 1.90 -12.64
N ALA A 629 21.80 1.46 -12.06
CA ALA A 629 20.48 1.86 -12.51
C ALA A 629 20.30 3.39 -12.47
N PHE A 630 19.55 3.94 -13.43
CA PHE A 630 19.26 5.39 -13.59
C PHE A 630 20.40 6.28 -14.10
N PHE A 631 21.42 5.75 -14.79
CA PHE A 631 22.33 6.61 -15.56
C PHE A 631 21.57 7.36 -16.66
N GLY A 632 21.42 8.67 -16.51
CA GLY A 632 20.73 9.52 -17.48
C GLY A 632 21.32 9.36 -18.88
N ARG A 633 20.49 8.92 -19.84
CA ARG A 633 20.72 9.12 -21.28
C ARG A 633 20.60 10.61 -21.58
N SER A 634 21.60 11.39 -21.18
CA SER A 634 21.98 12.59 -21.90
C SER A 634 23.16 12.20 -22.79
N ARG A 635 22.86 11.82 -24.03
CA ARG A 635 23.75 11.95 -25.17
C ARG A 635 22.89 12.03 -26.42
N THR A 636 22.68 13.28 -26.83
CA THR A 636 22.84 13.66 -28.24
C THR A 636 23.91 12.79 -28.89
N GLU A 637 23.53 12.02 -29.90
CA GLU A 637 24.47 11.56 -30.91
C GLU A 637 24.06 12.17 -32.25
N SER A 638 25.13 12.55 -32.95
CA SER A 638 25.27 13.47 -34.08
C SER A 638 24.51 13.06 -35.33
#